data_AF-A0A8C2IBC1-F1
#
_entry.id   AF-A0A8C2IBC1-F1
#
_cell.length_a   1.000
_cell.length_b   1.000
_cell.length_c   1.000
_cell.angle_alpha   90.00
_cell.angle_beta   90.00
_cell.angle_gamma   90.00
#
_symmetry.space_group_name_H-M   'P 1'
#
loop_
_entity.id
_entity.type
_entity.pdbx_description
1 polymer ?
#
loop_
_entity_poly.entity_id
_entity_poly.type
_entity_poly.pdbx_seq_one_letter_code
_entity_poly.pdbx_strand_id
1 'polypeptide(L)'
;LKSVNHLSTSLGKSVDKNANFAVYDLLVSPDCLPDLLQGGIQAKNMDNVFILASLQLQNKAPTRVFRIFNALDNTDYFDFTVQGKFNKVVLKHLKSNGKVGSTIFGKVPLTDGQQHHILLHFSGLLQGTPTTALYVDCRLVERVQDVPLAFKTLPQGTKRITLKTLSASSQVILEDLKLVLDESIDNVVELQDCNAPEHSDKSETLQPVLGEAIVSPSSVSYSALVLLMIAGLQDKNPSKCGPGVCFKLDMCIKTAEGVECAPCPEGYTGDGVQCDDVDECQFNPCFPGVRCINTAPGFRCEKCPRGFIGPEIQGVGVHYAQTNKQICNDIDECQVDNGGCTPNSYCHNTVGAFHCGICKTGFTGDQNRGCISIGLDPAPPTERLCGNGQPNPCDINAECVVERDGSISCACQIGWAGNGYVCGKDTDIDAYPDKKLQCRDGTCKKDNCIFVPNSGQEDADRDGKGDACDEDADSDGISNDQDNCWLVPNIDQKNSDKDLHGDACDNCVHMENPDQRDTDKDGLGDACDDDIDGDGLKNILDNCQRVPNPDQKDQDNDGVGDACDSCPKVPNPNQSDVDDDLVGDTCDTNIDSDGDGHQNTKDNCPNIINSAQLDTDKDGLGDECDDDDDNDGILDDKDNCRLVPNPDQKDENNDGVGDDCVGDFDKDHVIDRIDTCPENAEITLTDFRAYQTVVLDPEGEAQIDPNWVVLNQGMEIVQTMNSDPGLAVGYTAFSGVDFEGTFHVNTVTDDDYAGFIFGYQDSSSFYVVMWKQTEQTYWQSVPFRAVAEPGIQLKAVKSKTGPGEFLRNSLWHTGDTNDQVRMLWKDARNVGWKDKVSYRWNLKHRPQVGYIRVKFYEGSDLVADSGVVIDTSMRGGRLGVFCFSQENIIWSNLRYRCNDTIPEDYTEQEQP
;
A
#
# COMPACT_ATOMS: atom_id res chain seq x y z
N LEU A 1 -8.35 -33.32 -14.25
CA LEU A 1 -7.70 -33.37 -12.91
C LEU A 1 -7.08 -31.99 -12.75
N LYS A 2 -7.81 -31.02 -12.17
CA LYS A 2 -7.86 -30.70 -10.72
C LYS A 2 -6.47 -30.33 -10.18
N SER A 3 -6.22 -29.21 -9.49
CA SER A 3 -7.08 -28.13 -8.96
C SER A 3 -6.15 -26.95 -8.50
N VAL A 4 -6.53 -25.67 -8.69
CA VAL A 4 -6.95 -24.66 -7.66
C VAL A 4 -5.80 -23.79 -7.09
N ASN A 5 -6.17 -22.63 -6.48
CA ASN A 5 -5.39 -21.45 -5.98
C ASN A 5 -5.21 -20.29 -6.99
N HIS A 6 -5.30 -18.96 -6.72
CA HIS A 6 -5.77 -18.09 -5.59
C HIS A 6 -5.20 -18.33 -4.17
N LEU A 7 -5.09 -17.37 -3.24
CA LEU A 7 -5.02 -15.88 -3.13
C LEU A 7 -3.99 -15.67 -1.96
N SER A 8 -3.41 -14.52 -1.59
CA SER A 8 -3.91 -13.14 -1.43
C SER A 8 -2.73 -12.14 -1.32
N THR A 9 -3.02 -10.86 -1.09
CA THR A 9 -2.13 -9.68 -0.98
C THR A 9 -2.41 -8.83 0.27
N SER A 10 -1.57 -7.79 0.52
CA SER A 10 -1.65 -6.69 1.52
C SER A 10 -1.59 -7.06 3.02
N LEU A 11 -1.20 -6.18 3.98
CA LEU A 11 -0.79 -4.76 3.96
C LEU A 11 0.65 -4.54 4.51
N GLY A 12 1.16 -3.30 4.39
CA GLY A 12 2.20 -2.73 5.25
C GLY A 12 2.05 -1.20 5.36
N LYS A 13 2.70 -0.59 6.36
CA LYS A 13 3.07 0.85 6.41
C LYS A 13 4.53 0.98 6.85
N SER A 14 5.15 2.10 6.52
CA SER A 14 6.61 2.27 6.43
C SER A 14 7.20 3.12 7.57
N VAL A 15 8.47 2.86 7.91
CA VAL A 15 9.40 3.89 8.40
C VAL A 15 10.71 3.71 7.64
N ASP A 16 11.19 4.80 7.03
CA ASP A 16 12.33 4.87 6.11
C ASP A 16 13.49 5.63 6.82
N LYS A 17 14.80 5.59 6.47
CA LYS A 17 15.57 5.03 5.35
C LYS A 17 16.80 4.26 5.85
N ASN A 18 17.42 3.47 4.96
CA ASN A 18 18.77 2.86 5.09
C ASN A 18 18.96 1.61 5.99
N ALA A 19 18.11 0.57 5.82
CA ALA A 19 18.51 -0.81 6.07
C ALA A 19 17.93 -1.77 5.02
N ASN A 20 18.79 -2.58 4.37
CA ASN A 20 18.38 -3.55 3.35
C ASN A 20 17.99 -4.89 4.01
N PHE A 21 16.97 -4.86 4.87
CA PHE A 21 16.50 -6.00 5.64
C PHE A 21 15.46 -6.83 4.87
N ALA A 22 15.29 -8.08 5.29
CA ALA A 22 14.43 -9.03 4.56
C ALA A 22 13.51 -9.79 5.52
N VAL A 23 12.21 -9.55 5.35
CA VAL A 23 11.11 -10.28 6.00
C VAL A 23 10.63 -11.37 5.04
N TYR A 24 10.60 -12.62 5.49
CA TYR A 24 10.14 -13.75 4.70
C TYR A 24 8.90 -14.39 5.33
N ASP A 25 7.77 -14.36 4.62
CA ASP A 25 6.58 -15.13 4.97
C ASP A 25 6.80 -16.63 4.69
N LEU A 26 6.79 -17.43 5.75
CA LEU A 26 7.02 -18.87 5.70
C LEU A 26 5.74 -19.70 5.55
N LEU A 27 4.54 -19.09 5.62
CA LEU A 27 3.28 -19.74 5.27
C LEU A 27 3.04 -19.69 3.76
N VAL A 28 3.30 -18.54 3.14
CA VAL A 28 3.11 -18.30 1.70
C VAL A 28 4.28 -18.85 0.88
N SER A 29 5.53 -18.72 1.35
CA SER A 29 6.74 -19.10 0.58
C SER A 29 7.71 -20.04 1.34
N PRO A 30 7.26 -21.22 1.83
CA PRO A 30 8.10 -22.15 2.58
C PRO A 30 9.29 -22.72 1.79
N ASP A 31 9.23 -22.70 0.45
CA ASP A 31 10.30 -23.17 -0.44
C ASP A 31 11.54 -22.24 -0.45
N CYS A 32 11.45 -21.01 0.08
CA CYS A 32 12.59 -20.10 0.22
C CYS A 32 13.48 -20.42 1.44
N LEU A 33 12.93 -21.11 2.45
CA LEU A 33 13.63 -21.43 3.70
C LEU A 33 14.94 -22.25 3.53
N PRO A 34 15.04 -23.23 2.61
CA PRO A 34 16.28 -23.98 2.40
C PRO A 34 17.43 -23.09 1.92
N ASP A 35 17.19 -22.19 0.98
CA ASP A 35 18.25 -21.34 0.40
C ASP A 35 18.74 -20.30 1.42
N LEU A 36 17.81 -19.78 2.24
CA LEU A 36 18.09 -18.86 3.33
C LEU A 36 18.98 -19.49 4.42
N LEU A 37 18.67 -20.73 4.83
CA LEU A 37 19.40 -21.45 5.87
C LEU A 37 20.66 -22.19 5.37
N GLN A 38 20.71 -22.59 4.09
CA GLN A 38 21.87 -23.30 3.50
C GLN A 38 22.97 -22.37 2.95
N GLY A 39 22.82 -21.05 3.06
CA GLY A 39 23.87 -20.10 2.65
C GLY A 39 23.64 -18.65 3.08
N GLY A 40 22.39 -18.16 3.08
CA GLY A 40 22.06 -16.74 3.29
C GLY A 40 22.70 -16.11 4.53
N ILE A 41 22.48 -16.71 5.71
CA ILE A 41 22.91 -16.14 7.00
C ILE A 41 24.44 -16.02 7.10
N GLN A 42 25.20 -17.01 6.62
CA GLN A 42 26.67 -16.96 6.62
C GLN A 42 27.25 -16.08 5.50
N ALA A 43 26.60 -16.03 4.33
CA ALA A 43 27.06 -15.21 3.21
C ALA A 43 26.83 -13.71 3.42
N LYS A 44 25.76 -13.34 4.15
CA LYS A 44 25.43 -11.95 4.49
C LYS A 44 25.99 -11.46 5.84
N ASN A 45 26.70 -12.31 6.58
CA ASN A 45 27.36 -11.96 7.85
C ASN A 45 26.40 -11.47 8.96
N MET A 46 25.21 -12.08 9.03
CA MET A 46 24.09 -11.70 9.91
C MET A 46 24.19 -12.33 11.31
N ASP A 47 24.06 -11.54 12.38
CA ASP A 47 24.20 -12.03 13.77
C ASP A 47 22.86 -12.17 14.53
N ASN A 48 21.81 -11.50 14.06
CA ASN A 48 20.45 -11.57 14.60
C ASN A 48 19.48 -12.27 13.64
N VAL A 49 18.59 -13.10 14.18
CA VAL A 49 17.50 -13.78 13.45
C VAL A 49 16.25 -13.82 14.32
N PHE A 50 15.10 -13.49 13.76
CA PHE A 50 13.81 -13.48 14.46
C PHE A 50 12.81 -14.40 13.75
N ILE A 51 12.07 -15.20 14.52
CA ILE A 51 10.89 -15.91 14.02
C ILE A 51 9.67 -15.34 14.75
N LEU A 52 8.74 -14.80 13.96
CA LEU A 52 7.47 -14.23 14.40
C LEU A 52 6.35 -15.23 14.09
N ALA A 53 5.39 -15.42 14.98
CA ALA A 53 4.22 -16.25 14.74
C ALA A 53 2.98 -15.71 15.45
N SER A 54 1.86 -15.63 14.74
CA SER A 54 0.54 -15.24 15.28
C SER A 54 -0.37 -16.47 15.32
N LEU A 55 -0.85 -16.86 16.50
CA LEU A 55 -1.56 -18.12 16.69
C LEU A 55 -2.66 -18.08 17.76
N GLN A 56 -3.71 -18.84 17.52
CA GLN A 56 -4.86 -19.02 18.40
C GLN A 56 -5.02 -20.51 18.72
N LEU A 57 -4.94 -20.91 20.00
CA LEU A 57 -5.11 -22.30 20.41
C LEU A 57 -6.21 -22.43 21.48
N GLN A 58 -7.19 -23.28 21.23
CA GLN A 58 -8.19 -23.68 22.24
C GLN A 58 -7.88 -25.07 22.82
N ASN A 59 -7.10 -25.89 22.11
CA ASN A 59 -6.80 -27.26 22.51
C ASN A 59 -5.67 -27.34 23.56
N LYS A 60 -5.96 -27.93 24.73
CA LYS A 60 -5.00 -28.13 25.83
C LYS A 60 -4.06 -29.33 25.65
N ALA A 61 -4.16 -30.07 24.55
CA ALA A 61 -3.20 -31.10 24.16
C ALA A 61 -1.81 -30.50 23.83
N PRO A 62 -0.73 -31.32 23.78
CA PRO A 62 0.55 -30.87 23.25
C PRO A 62 0.45 -30.61 21.74
N THR A 63 0.60 -29.35 21.34
CA THR A 63 0.45 -28.88 19.95
C THR A 63 1.79 -28.39 19.43
N ARG A 64 2.30 -29.03 18.36
CA ARG A 64 3.51 -28.60 17.65
C ARG A 64 3.11 -27.52 16.64
N VAL A 65 3.55 -26.28 16.86
CA VAL A 65 3.17 -25.12 16.03
C VAL A 65 3.93 -25.14 14.71
N PHE A 66 5.25 -25.29 14.77
CA PHE A 66 6.08 -25.50 13.60
C PHE A 66 7.34 -26.29 13.94
N ARG A 67 7.92 -26.93 12.92
CA ARG A 67 9.24 -27.56 12.99
C ARG A 67 10.02 -27.34 11.70
N ILE A 68 11.32 -27.19 11.82
CA ILE A 68 12.28 -27.23 10.71
C ILE A 68 13.00 -28.58 10.82
N PHE A 69 12.90 -29.41 9.79
CA PHE A 69 13.37 -30.80 9.84
C PHE A 69 14.06 -31.22 8.55
N ASN A 70 14.83 -32.32 8.62
CA ASN A 70 15.46 -32.92 7.46
C ASN A 70 14.49 -33.82 6.71
N ALA A 71 14.21 -33.52 5.44
CA ALA A 71 13.27 -34.29 4.61
C ALA A 71 13.69 -35.75 4.39
N LEU A 72 15.00 -36.06 4.42
CA LEU A 72 15.53 -37.38 4.05
C LEU A 72 15.55 -38.39 5.20
N ASP A 73 15.81 -37.94 6.43
CA ASP A 73 15.91 -38.80 7.63
C ASP A 73 14.91 -38.44 8.74
N ASN A 74 14.08 -37.42 8.52
CA ASN A 74 13.07 -36.89 9.44
C ASN A 74 13.62 -36.40 10.80
N THR A 75 14.91 -36.02 10.86
CA THR A 75 15.50 -35.39 12.06
C THR A 75 15.01 -33.95 12.23
N ASP A 76 14.49 -33.62 13.41
CA ASP A 76 14.07 -32.26 13.76
C ASP A 76 15.31 -31.40 14.06
N TYR A 77 15.60 -30.39 13.23
CA TYR A 77 16.62 -29.37 13.51
C TYR A 77 16.12 -28.36 14.54
N PHE A 78 14.84 -28.03 14.46
CA PHE A 78 14.11 -27.12 15.34
C PHE A 78 12.65 -27.56 15.46
N ASP A 79 12.07 -27.49 16.66
CA ASP A 79 10.69 -27.88 16.96
C ASP A 79 10.14 -26.99 18.08
N PHE A 80 9.10 -26.21 17.76
CA PHE A 80 8.37 -25.37 18.72
C PHE A 80 7.04 -26.06 19.07
N THR A 81 6.89 -26.47 20.32
CA THR A 81 5.72 -27.19 20.83
C THR A 81 5.12 -26.50 22.05
N VAL A 82 3.84 -26.14 21.99
CA VAL A 82 3.05 -25.65 23.13
C VAL A 82 2.46 -26.83 23.89
N GLN A 83 2.57 -26.83 25.22
CA GLN A 83 1.97 -27.82 26.11
C GLN A 83 0.87 -27.15 26.94
N GLY A 84 -0.30 -26.91 26.34
CA GLY A 84 -1.41 -26.16 26.95
C GLY A 84 -1.81 -26.63 28.34
N LYS A 85 -1.92 -27.96 28.55
CA LYS A 85 -2.20 -28.56 29.88
C LYS A 85 -1.25 -28.12 31.01
N PHE A 86 -0.05 -27.63 30.70
CA PHE A 86 0.97 -27.27 31.70
C PHE A 86 1.42 -25.79 31.61
N ASN A 87 0.82 -24.97 30.73
CA ASN A 87 1.22 -23.59 30.42
C ASN A 87 2.75 -23.49 30.19
N LYS A 88 3.25 -24.33 29.28
CA LYS A 88 4.68 -24.46 28.94
C LYS A 88 4.89 -24.46 27.44
N VAL A 89 5.96 -23.80 27.01
CA VAL A 89 6.49 -23.92 25.65
C VAL A 89 7.76 -24.75 25.69
N VAL A 90 7.88 -25.70 24.77
CA VAL A 90 9.04 -26.59 24.65
C VAL A 90 9.70 -26.33 23.31
N LEU A 91 10.94 -25.85 23.39
CA LEU A 91 11.80 -25.60 22.25
C LEU A 91 12.81 -26.74 22.13
N LYS A 92 12.68 -27.60 21.13
CA LYS A 92 13.70 -28.61 20.82
C LYS A 92 14.57 -28.16 19.66
N HIS A 93 15.86 -28.47 19.74
CA HIS A 93 16.82 -28.09 18.71
C HIS A 93 17.97 -29.08 18.62
N LEU A 94 18.60 -29.19 17.45
CA LEU A 94 19.84 -29.96 17.30
C LEU A 94 21.06 -29.11 17.71
N LYS A 95 21.93 -29.60 18.60
CA LYS A 95 23.14 -28.88 19.07
C LYS A 95 24.38 -29.17 18.20
N SER A 96 25.41 -28.34 18.36
CA SER A 96 26.78 -28.46 17.78
C SER A 96 27.45 -29.84 17.94
N ASN A 97 27.07 -30.60 18.97
CA ASN A 97 27.59 -31.95 19.24
C ASN A 97 26.71 -33.09 18.71
N GLY A 98 25.71 -32.79 17.86
CA GLY A 98 24.79 -33.77 17.28
C GLY A 98 23.76 -34.36 18.24
N LYS A 99 23.65 -33.84 19.48
CA LYS A 99 22.60 -34.21 20.43
C LYS A 99 21.42 -33.24 20.35
N VAL A 100 20.22 -33.74 20.60
CA VAL A 100 19.02 -32.91 20.70
C VAL A 100 19.00 -32.20 22.06
N GLY A 101 18.94 -30.87 22.02
CA GLY A 101 18.62 -29.99 23.13
C GLY A 101 17.12 -29.80 23.30
N SER A 102 16.71 -29.46 24.52
CA SER A 102 15.36 -29.00 24.82
C SER A 102 15.42 -27.91 25.88
N THR A 103 14.88 -26.75 25.54
CA THR A 103 14.60 -25.64 26.46
C THR A 103 13.10 -25.67 26.78
N ILE A 104 12.72 -25.36 28.02
CA ILE A 104 11.33 -25.40 28.48
C ILE A 104 11.02 -24.08 29.18
N PHE A 105 10.23 -23.24 28.52
CA PHE A 105 9.71 -21.99 29.07
C PHE A 105 8.43 -22.30 29.85
N GLY A 106 8.31 -21.76 31.06
CA GLY A 106 7.16 -22.00 31.94
C GLY A 106 6.34 -20.73 32.19
N LYS A 107 5.07 -20.91 32.55
CA LYS A 107 4.08 -19.84 32.78
C LYS A 107 3.69 -19.07 31.51
N VAL A 108 3.61 -19.77 30.37
CA VAL A 108 3.18 -19.18 29.10
C VAL A 108 1.76 -19.69 28.81
N PRO A 109 0.70 -18.92 29.09
CA PRO A 109 -0.66 -19.23 28.68
C PRO A 109 -0.79 -18.89 27.20
N LEU A 110 -0.95 -19.91 26.37
CA LEU A 110 -1.19 -19.78 24.92
C LEU A 110 -2.38 -20.64 24.48
N THR A 111 -3.19 -21.13 25.43
CA THR A 111 -4.28 -22.09 25.17
C THR A 111 -5.56 -21.75 25.93
N ASP A 112 -5.92 -20.47 25.93
CA ASP A 112 -7.18 -19.90 26.42
C ASP A 112 -8.20 -19.66 25.29
N GLY A 113 -7.72 -19.58 24.03
CA GLY A 113 -8.53 -19.33 22.85
C GLY A 113 -8.43 -17.90 22.31
N GLN A 114 -7.58 -17.06 22.89
CA GLN A 114 -7.23 -15.76 22.31
C GLN A 114 -6.10 -15.90 21.28
N GLN A 115 -5.97 -14.88 20.44
CA GLN A 115 -4.85 -14.73 19.50
C GLN A 115 -3.63 -14.25 20.31
N HIS A 116 -2.46 -14.83 20.05
CA HIS A 116 -1.20 -14.45 20.69
C HIS A 116 -0.10 -14.26 19.66
N HIS A 117 0.76 -13.27 19.91
CA HIS A 117 1.91 -12.96 19.09
C HIS A 117 3.19 -13.47 19.78
N ILE A 118 3.95 -14.31 19.07
CA ILE A 118 5.16 -14.95 19.58
C ILE A 118 6.37 -14.50 18.76
N LEU A 119 7.38 -13.97 19.44
CA LEU A 119 8.66 -13.57 18.86
C LEU A 119 9.79 -14.38 19.49
N LEU A 120 10.54 -15.08 18.64
CA LEU A 120 11.73 -15.85 18.99
C LEU A 120 12.97 -15.15 18.42
N HIS A 121 13.74 -14.49 19.29
CA HIS A 121 14.98 -13.80 18.92
C HIS A 121 16.18 -14.72 19.13
N PHE A 122 16.99 -14.92 18.09
CA PHE A 122 18.28 -15.60 18.13
C PHE A 122 19.38 -14.58 17.85
N SER A 123 20.38 -14.51 18.75
CA SER A 123 21.48 -13.53 18.69
C SER A 123 22.83 -14.18 19.00
N GLY A 124 23.94 -13.56 18.57
CA GLY A 124 25.30 -14.07 18.79
C GLY A 124 25.65 -15.27 17.92
N LEU A 125 25.04 -15.37 16.74
CA LEU A 125 25.17 -16.50 15.82
C LEU A 125 26.57 -16.59 15.19
N LEU A 126 27.17 -15.45 14.86
CA LEU A 126 28.50 -15.32 14.27
C LEU A 126 29.54 -14.89 15.29
N GLN A 127 29.25 -13.89 16.14
CA GLN A 127 30.20 -13.37 17.13
C GLN A 127 29.62 -13.36 18.56
N GLY A 128 29.90 -14.42 19.33
CA GLY A 128 29.58 -14.48 20.75
C GLY A 128 29.16 -15.87 21.24
N THR A 129 28.57 -15.91 22.44
CA THR A 129 27.82 -17.07 22.93
C THR A 129 26.37 -16.94 22.44
N PRO A 130 25.88 -17.83 21.57
CA PRO A 130 24.58 -17.64 20.95
C PRO A 130 23.46 -17.85 21.98
N THR A 131 22.44 -16.98 21.93
CA THR A 131 21.28 -17.01 22.85
C THR A 131 19.95 -17.03 22.10
N THR A 132 18.91 -17.57 22.74
CA THR A 132 17.52 -17.47 22.30
C THR A 132 16.71 -16.77 23.38
N ALA A 133 15.94 -15.74 23.01
CA ALA A 133 14.92 -15.14 23.85
C ALA A 133 13.53 -15.46 23.28
N LEU A 134 12.58 -15.78 24.17
CA LEU A 134 11.17 -15.94 23.83
C LEU A 134 10.40 -14.73 24.37
N TYR A 135 9.64 -14.08 23.49
CA TYR A 135 8.67 -13.05 23.81
C TYR A 135 7.28 -13.56 23.44
N VAL A 136 6.28 -13.21 24.24
CA VAL A 136 4.87 -13.49 23.98
C VAL A 136 4.09 -12.22 24.33
N ASP A 137 3.27 -11.75 23.40
CA ASP A 137 2.48 -10.52 23.50
C ASP A 137 3.38 -9.36 23.99
N CYS A 138 4.47 -9.15 23.23
CA CYS A 138 5.49 -8.11 23.44
C CYS A 138 6.30 -8.23 24.75
N ARG A 139 6.05 -9.25 25.59
CA ARG A 139 6.70 -9.43 26.90
C ARG A 139 7.76 -10.52 26.87
N LEU A 140 8.98 -10.18 27.29
CA LEU A 140 10.08 -11.15 27.46
C LEU A 140 9.71 -12.22 28.49
N VAL A 141 9.61 -13.47 28.05
CA VAL A 141 9.34 -14.63 28.92
C VAL A 141 10.64 -15.09 29.60
N GLU A 142 11.66 -15.40 28.82
CA GLU A 142 12.97 -15.85 29.31
C GLU A 142 14.03 -15.77 28.18
N ARG A 143 15.30 -15.55 28.55
CA ARG A 143 16.45 -15.66 27.64
C ARG A 143 17.35 -16.80 28.07
N VAL A 144 17.67 -17.69 27.15
CA VAL A 144 18.40 -18.95 27.40
C VAL A 144 19.60 -19.06 26.47
N GLN A 145 20.72 -19.52 27.01
CA GLN A 145 21.94 -19.84 26.25
C GLN A 145 21.85 -21.26 25.68
N ASP A 146 22.55 -21.53 24.56
CA ASP A 146 22.61 -22.81 23.81
C ASP A 146 21.54 -22.92 22.68
N VAL A 147 22.00 -22.64 21.44
CA VAL A 147 21.18 -22.32 20.25
C VAL A 147 21.25 -23.44 19.18
N PRO A 148 20.18 -23.60 18.36
CA PRO A 148 20.14 -24.56 17.25
C PRO A 148 21.30 -24.49 16.24
N LEU A 149 21.77 -25.65 15.77
CA LEU A 149 22.70 -25.77 14.64
C LEU A 149 22.13 -25.25 13.31
N ALA A 150 20.80 -25.16 13.22
CA ALA A 150 20.04 -24.76 12.02
C ALA A 150 20.47 -23.40 11.45
N PHE A 151 21.04 -22.53 12.28
CA PHE A 151 21.48 -21.18 11.89
C PHE A 151 23.02 -21.04 11.87
N LYS A 152 23.78 -22.14 12.02
CA LYS A 152 25.25 -22.10 12.13
C LYS A 152 26.00 -23.02 11.17
N THR A 153 25.54 -24.25 10.92
CA THR A 153 26.08 -25.13 9.86
C THR A 153 25.09 -26.25 9.53
N LEU A 154 24.60 -26.29 8.29
CA LEU A 154 23.71 -27.35 7.79
C LEU A 154 24.45 -28.29 6.81
N PRO A 155 24.07 -29.58 6.74
CA PRO A 155 24.77 -30.56 5.91
C PRO A 155 24.47 -30.38 4.42
N GLN A 156 25.47 -29.93 3.66
CA GLN A 156 25.38 -29.60 2.22
C GLN A 156 24.60 -30.62 1.38
N GLY A 157 23.58 -30.15 0.67
CA GLY A 157 22.76 -30.92 -0.27
C GLY A 157 21.38 -30.29 -0.48
N THR A 158 20.96 -30.19 -1.74
CA THR A 158 19.68 -29.60 -2.15
C THR A 158 18.47 -30.36 -1.59
N LYS A 159 17.38 -29.63 -1.32
CA LYS A 159 16.09 -30.14 -0.80
C LYS A 159 16.18 -30.96 0.51
N ARG A 160 17.14 -30.65 1.38
CA ARG A 160 17.27 -31.34 2.68
C ARG A 160 16.48 -30.69 3.82
N ILE A 161 16.23 -29.39 3.77
CA ILE A 161 15.52 -28.67 4.83
C ILE A 161 14.06 -28.50 4.42
N THR A 162 13.14 -28.67 5.37
CA THR A 162 11.71 -28.48 5.12
C THR A 162 11.05 -27.93 6.37
N LEU A 163 10.17 -26.95 6.19
CA LEU A 163 9.26 -26.47 7.22
C LEU A 163 8.04 -27.38 7.28
N LYS A 164 7.55 -27.66 8.48
CA LYS A 164 6.20 -28.19 8.68
C LYS A 164 5.52 -27.42 9.81
N THR A 165 4.50 -26.68 9.44
CA THR A 165 3.58 -25.96 10.34
C THR A 165 2.47 -26.88 10.85
N LEU A 166 1.67 -26.36 11.78
CA LEU A 166 0.43 -26.99 12.21
C LEU A 166 -0.60 -27.01 11.07
N SER A 167 -1.50 -27.99 11.10
CA SER A 167 -2.66 -28.02 10.21
C SER A 167 -3.81 -27.26 10.88
N ALA A 168 -4.32 -26.22 10.23
CA ALA A 168 -5.44 -25.43 10.72
C ALA A 168 -6.67 -26.31 11.04
N SER A 169 -7.39 -25.94 12.10
CA SER A 169 -8.65 -26.57 12.53
C SER A 169 -9.43 -25.60 13.41
N SER A 170 -10.72 -25.86 13.65
CA SER A 170 -11.59 -25.01 14.49
C SER A 170 -11.18 -24.86 15.97
N GLN A 171 -10.05 -25.44 16.40
CA GLN A 171 -9.50 -25.31 17.76
C GLN A 171 -8.02 -24.87 17.77
N VAL A 172 -7.41 -24.68 16.60
CA VAL A 172 -5.97 -24.44 16.40
C VAL A 172 -5.77 -23.69 15.09
N ILE A 173 -5.40 -22.41 15.17
CA ILE A 173 -5.09 -21.54 14.03
C ILE A 173 -3.65 -21.02 14.16
N LEU A 174 -2.95 -20.93 13.04
CA LEU A 174 -1.67 -20.24 12.87
C LEU A 174 -1.87 -19.33 11.66
N GLU A 175 -1.93 -18.02 11.91
CA GLU A 175 -2.31 -17.00 10.93
C GLU A 175 -1.09 -16.44 10.21
N ASP A 176 0.02 -16.32 10.95
CA ASP A 176 1.27 -15.77 10.45
C ASP A 176 2.47 -16.59 10.96
N LEU A 177 3.51 -16.67 10.13
CA LEU A 177 4.82 -17.21 10.47
C LEU A 177 5.89 -16.52 9.61
N LYS A 178 6.48 -15.43 10.11
CA LYS A 178 7.54 -14.67 9.42
C LYS A 178 8.93 -14.99 9.97
N LEU A 179 9.93 -14.82 9.12
CA LEU A 179 11.35 -14.90 9.44
C LEU A 179 12.03 -13.60 9.03
N VAL A 180 12.56 -12.87 10.02
CA VAL A 180 13.27 -11.59 9.82
C VAL A 180 14.75 -11.80 10.11
N LEU A 181 15.62 -11.22 9.27
CA LEU A 181 17.06 -11.37 9.37
C LEU A 181 17.76 -10.03 9.60
N ASP A 182 18.73 -10.05 10.53
CA ASP A 182 19.72 -8.99 10.82
C ASP A 182 19.18 -7.63 11.26
N GLU A 183 17.95 -7.62 11.79
CA GLU A 183 17.31 -6.40 12.30
C GLU A 183 17.60 -6.06 13.76
N SER A 184 17.24 -4.83 14.13
CA SER A 184 17.14 -4.38 15.53
C SER A 184 15.96 -5.07 16.23
N ILE A 185 16.02 -5.23 17.56
CA ILE A 185 14.87 -5.82 18.28
C ILE A 185 13.69 -4.85 18.36
N ASP A 186 13.96 -3.54 18.36
CA ASP A 186 12.95 -2.51 18.54
C ASP A 186 12.09 -2.42 17.26
N ASN A 187 12.72 -2.38 16.07
CA ASN A 187 12.07 -2.43 14.76
C ASN A 187 11.21 -3.71 14.56
N VAL A 188 11.65 -4.84 15.11
CA VAL A 188 10.93 -6.13 14.97
C VAL A 188 9.76 -6.26 15.96
N VAL A 189 9.74 -5.44 17.00
CA VAL A 189 8.60 -5.31 17.94
C VAL A 189 7.49 -4.45 17.33
N GLU A 190 7.84 -3.42 16.56
CA GLU A 190 6.88 -2.63 15.76
C GLU A 190 6.13 -3.50 14.72
N LEU A 191 6.80 -4.49 14.11
CA LEU A 191 6.19 -5.48 13.20
C LEU A 191 5.15 -6.43 13.85
N GLN A 192 4.83 -6.29 15.15
CA GLN A 192 3.78 -7.05 15.85
C GLN A 192 2.78 -6.14 16.59
N ASP A 193 2.61 -4.87 16.19
CA ASP A 193 1.66 -3.90 16.78
C ASP A 193 1.79 -3.75 18.30
N CYS A 194 3.04 -3.79 18.79
CA CYS A 194 3.38 -3.82 20.20
C CYS A 194 3.33 -2.46 20.91
N ASN A 195 2.18 -1.78 20.89
CA ASN A 195 1.98 -0.55 21.66
C ASN A 195 2.04 -0.84 23.18
N ALA A 196 3.13 -0.40 23.81
CA ALA A 196 3.34 -0.53 25.24
C ALA A 196 2.58 0.57 26.01
N PRO A 197 1.78 0.25 27.05
CA PRO A 197 1.22 1.26 27.92
C PRO A 197 2.33 1.92 28.76
N GLU A 198 2.35 3.25 28.79
CA GLU A 198 3.33 4.03 29.55
C GLU A 198 3.33 3.69 31.04
N HIS A 199 4.50 3.41 31.62
CA HIS A 199 4.86 3.82 32.99
C HIS A 199 6.31 3.43 33.37
N SER A 200 7.17 4.44 33.60
CA SER A 200 8.43 4.42 34.41
C SER A 200 9.50 3.35 34.13
N ASP A 201 10.80 3.64 34.04
CA ASP A 201 11.57 4.66 34.77
C ASP A 201 12.87 5.02 34.03
N LYS A 202 13.37 6.26 34.18
CA LYS A 202 14.65 6.71 33.58
C LYS A 202 15.81 6.66 34.58
N SER A 203 16.82 5.80 34.33
CA SER A 203 18.22 5.88 34.84
C SER A 203 19.06 4.78 34.17
N GLU A 204 20.36 4.90 33.91
CA GLU A 204 21.39 5.85 34.39
C GLU A 204 22.53 5.95 33.34
N THR A 205 23.39 6.97 33.42
CA THR A 205 24.40 7.28 32.37
C THR A 205 25.87 7.03 32.77
N LEU A 206 26.67 6.67 31.75
CA LEU A 206 28.11 6.99 31.52
C LEU A 206 29.26 6.39 32.38
N GLN A 207 30.14 5.69 31.63
CA GLN A 207 31.63 5.81 31.60
C GLN A 207 32.58 4.78 32.31
N PRO A 208 33.83 4.61 31.79
CA PRO A 208 34.62 3.38 31.91
C PRO A 208 35.86 3.47 32.83
N VAL A 209 36.55 2.33 33.04
CA VAL A 209 37.83 2.24 33.78
C VAL A 209 38.87 1.37 33.04
N LEU A 210 40.14 1.76 33.16
CA LEU A 210 41.33 1.22 32.46
C LEU A 210 41.87 -0.13 32.99
N GLY A 211 42.68 -0.78 32.14
CA GLY A 211 43.89 -1.51 32.55
C GLY A 211 43.79 -3.04 32.63
N GLU A 212 44.84 -3.84 32.39
CA GLU A 212 46.21 -3.62 31.89
C GLU A 212 46.71 -4.91 31.18
N ALA A 213 47.80 -4.83 30.41
CA ALA A 213 48.42 -5.98 29.75
C ALA A 213 49.61 -6.55 30.55
N ILE A 214 49.78 -7.88 30.58
CA ILE A 214 51.04 -8.56 30.96
C ILE A 214 51.37 -9.67 29.95
N VAL A 215 52.67 -9.88 29.71
CA VAL A 215 53.24 -10.47 28.48
C VAL A 215 54.11 -11.71 28.77
N SER A 216 53.99 -12.75 27.92
CA SER A 216 55.02 -13.76 27.56
C SER A 216 55.43 -14.87 28.57
N PRO A 217 56.26 -15.88 28.17
CA PRO A 217 55.99 -16.87 27.11
C PRO A 217 56.50 -18.30 27.47
N SER A 218 56.72 -19.14 26.43
CA SER A 218 57.50 -20.41 26.39
C SER A 218 56.76 -21.69 26.86
N SER A 219 57.00 -22.90 26.32
CA SER A 219 57.99 -23.37 25.31
C SER A 219 57.50 -24.61 24.54
N VAL A 220 58.24 -24.98 23.49
CA VAL A 220 57.97 -26.00 22.45
C VAL A 220 58.45 -27.42 22.84
N SER A 221 57.82 -28.50 22.36
CA SER A 221 58.46 -29.55 21.50
C SER A 221 57.62 -30.83 21.27
N TYR A 222 57.88 -31.50 20.14
CA TYR A 222 57.28 -32.74 19.65
C TYR A 222 58.29 -33.92 19.67
N SER A 223 57.79 -35.14 19.93
CA SER A 223 58.28 -36.49 19.52
C SER A 223 59.78 -36.86 19.42
N ALA A 224 60.12 -38.08 19.84
CA ALA A 224 61.49 -38.64 19.88
C ALA A 224 61.69 -39.93 19.03
N LEU A 225 62.95 -40.44 19.02
CA LEU A 225 63.54 -41.63 18.33
C LEU A 225 64.20 -41.28 16.96
N VAL A 226 65.40 -41.73 16.57
CA VAL A 226 66.15 -43.01 16.81
C VAL A 226 67.68 -42.79 17.07
N LEU A 227 68.40 -43.88 17.42
CA LEU A 227 69.75 -44.05 18.01
C LEU A 227 71.03 -43.93 17.12
N LEU A 228 72.10 -43.39 17.75
CA LEU A 228 73.53 -43.83 17.85
C LEU A 228 74.53 -43.95 16.66
N MET A 229 75.65 -43.19 16.79
CA MET A 229 77.09 -43.53 16.54
C MET A 229 77.55 -43.83 15.08
N ILE A 230 78.72 -43.42 14.55
CA ILE A 230 80.07 -43.14 15.11
C ILE A 230 80.71 -41.89 14.43
N ALA A 231 81.70 -41.27 15.11
CA ALA A 231 82.45 -40.06 14.76
C ALA A 231 83.25 -40.02 13.44
N GLY A 232 83.57 -38.80 12.96
CA GLY A 232 84.75 -38.56 12.12
C GLY A 232 84.89 -37.25 11.32
N LEU A 233 85.58 -36.26 11.91
CA LEU A 233 86.49 -35.27 11.26
C LEU A 233 85.98 -34.00 10.52
N GLN A 234 86.47 -32.88 11.07
CA GLN A 234 87.18 -31.74 10.42
C GLN A 234 86.45 -30.44 10.04
N ASP A 235 86.79 -29.40 10.83
CA ASP A 235 86.60 -27.98 10.57
C ASP A 235 87.13 -27.49 9.21
N LYS A 236 86.32 -26.66 8.54
CA LYS A 236 86.79 -25.52 7.73
C LYS A 236 85.78 -24.37 7.77
N ASN A 237 85.92 -23.46 8.72
CA ASN A 237 85.14 -22.22 8.74
C ASN A 237 85.81 -21.16 7.82
N PRO A 238 85.18 -20.73 6.71
CA PRO A 238 85.76 -19.74 5.79
C PRO A 238 85.68 -18.33 6.39
N SER A 239 86.82 -17.73 6.72
CA SER A 239 86.90 -16.46 7.45
C SER A 239 86.70 -15.18 6.60
N LYS A 240 86.19 -15.29 5.36
CA LYS A 240 85.91 -14.15 4.45
C LYS A 240 84.77 -14.44 3.48
N CYS A 241 83.84 -13.48 3.37
CA CYS A 241 82.84 -13.45 2.30
C CYS A 241 83.47 -13.46 0.90
N GLY A 242 82.97 -14.34 0.03
CA GLY A 242 83.39 -14.47 -1.36
C GLY A 242 82.32 -15.19 -2.20
N PRO A 243 82.46 -15.22 -3.54
CA PRO A 243 81.49 -15.87 -4.42
C PRO A 243 81.33 -17.36 -4.08
N GLY A 244 80.08 -17.81 -3.89
CA GLY A 244 79.77 -19.19 -3.50
C GLY A 244 79.89 -19.51 -2.01
N VAL A 245 80.04 -18.51 -1.13
CA VAL A 245 79.98 -18.69 0.34
C VAL A 245 78.54 -18.60 0.87
N CYS A 246 77.72 -17.73 0.26
CA CYS A 246 76.27 -17.62 0.49
C CYS A 246 75.55 -17.60 -0.87
N PHE A 247 74.24 -17.88 -0.88
CA PHE A 247 73.41 -17.95 -2.10
C PHE A 247 73.53 -16.70 -2.98
N LYS A 248 73.57 -15.51 -2.37
CA LYS A 248 74.03 -14.27 -3.01
C LYS A 248 75.13 -13.62 -2.17
N LEU A 249 76.02 -12.85 -2.81
CA LEU A 249 77.21 -12.30 -2.17
C LEU A 249 76.90 -11.19 -1.16
N ASP A 250 75.80 -10.47 -1.35
CA ASP A 250 75.25 -9.41 -0.49
C ASP A 250 74.59 -9.96 0.79
N MET A 251 74.18 -11.23 0.81
CA MET A 251 73.67 -11.93 1.99
C MET A 251 74.76 -12.28 3.02
N CYS A 252 76.04 -12.02 2.73
CA CYS A 252 77.16 -12.52 3.51
C CYS A 252 77.56 -11.57 4.65
N ILE A 253 77.38 -12.01 5.90
CA ILE A 253 77.66 -11.26 7.12
C ILE A 253 78.98 -11.77 7.75
N LYS A 254 79.85 -10.84 8.16
CA LYS A 254 81.10 -11.17 8.87
C LYS A 254 80.89 -11.04 10.37
N THR A 255 80.99 -12.14 11.10
CA THR A 255 80.89 -12.16 12.57
C THR A 255 82.28 -12.36 13.20
N ALA A 256 82.38 -12.24 14.52
CA ALA A 256 83.65 -12.44 15.23
C ALA A 256 84.13 -13.90 15.23
N GLU A 257 83.22 -14.84 14.94
CA GLU A 257 83.44 -16.30 15.02
C GLU A 257 83.47 -16.98 13.64
N GLY A 258 83.09 -16.27 12.57
CA GLY A 258 83.12 -16.80 11.21
C GLY A 258 82.46 -15.91 10.16
N VAL A 259 81.88 -16.56 9.16
CA VAL A 259 80.99 -15.95 8.16
C VAL A 259 79.63 -16.63 8.30
N GLU A 260 78.58 -15.81 8.38
CA GLU A 260 77.19 -16.25 8.44
C GLU A 260 76.43 -15.72 7.24
N CYS A 261 75.49 -16.49 6.72
CA CYS A 261 74.62 -16.07 5.64
C CYS A 261 73.29 -15.56 6.22
N ALA A 262 72.80 -14.44 5.68
CA ALA A 262 71.45 -13.99 5.93
C ALA A 262 70.41 -15.03 5.42
N PRO A 263 69.18 -15.02 5.95
CA PRO A 263 68.10 -15.89 5.46
C PRO A 263 67.88 -15.74 3.95
N CYS A 264 67.41 -16.82 3.31
CA CYS A 264 67.13 -16.83 1.88
C CYS A 264 66.19 -15.67 1.47
N PRO A 265 66.37 -15.08 0.27
CA PRO A 265 65.47 -14.04 -0.23
C PRO A 265 64.03 -14.55 -0.35
N GLU A 266 63.04 -13.66 -0.29
CA GLU A 266 61.64 -14.04 -0.52
C GLU A 266 61.47 -14.78 -1.86
N GLY A 267 60.62 -15.82 -1.84
CA GLY A 267 60.50 -16.81 -2.92
C GLY A 267 61.48 -17.98 -2.84
N TYR A 268 62.42 -18.00 -1.89
CA TYR A 268 63.35 -19.10 -1.70
C TYR A 268 63.36 -19.62 -0.24
N THR A 269 63.72 -20.89 -0.06
CA THR A 269 63.88 -21.55 1.25
C THR A 269 65.20 -22.29 1.35
N GLY A 270 65.78 -22.37 2.55
CA GLY A 270 67.09 -22.98 2.78
C GLY A 270 67.88 -22.32 3.91
N ASP A 271 69.18 -22.60 3.96
CA ASP A 271 70.10 -22.20 5.04
C ASP A 271 70.89 -20.91 4.76
N GLY A 272 70.55 -20.21 3.68
CA GLY A 272 71.27 -19.01 3.22
C GLY A 272 72.53 -19.30 2.41
N VAL A 273 73.04 -20.53 2.43
CA VAL A 273 74.13 -21.03 1.57
C VAL A 273 73.55 -21.67 0.32
N GLN A 274 72.64 -22.63 0.51
CA GLN A 274 71.79 -23.20 -0.52
C GLN A 274 70.36 -22.73 -0.31
N CYS A 275 69.81 -22.01 -1.29
CA CYS A 275 68.43 -21.56 -1.30
C CYS A 275 67.75 -22.13 -2.54
N ASP A 276 66.75 -22.98 -2.33
CA ASP A 276 65.93 -23.59 -3.38
C ASP A 276 64.63 -22.80 -3.55
N ASP A 277 64.12 -22.77 -4.78
CA ASP A 277 62.90 -22.04 -5.16
C ASP A 277 61.67 -22.61 -4.44
N VAL A 278 60.80 -21.74 -3.92
CA VAL A 278 59.58 -22.15 -3.22
C VAL A 278 58.42 -22.13 -4.20
N ASP A 279 57.87 -23.31 -4.49
CA ASP A 279 56.70 -23.46 -5.36
C ASP A 279 55.42 -22.91 -4.67
N GLU A 280 55.18 -21.60 -4.82
CA GLU A 280 54.05 -20.97 -4.12
C GLU A 280 52.68 -21.36 -4.71
N CYS A 281 52.66 -21.97 -5.89
CA CYS A 281 51.43 -22.53 -6.46
C CYS A 281 50.83 -23.65 -5.58
N GLN A 282 51.62 -24.29 -4.71
CA GLN A 282 51.13 -25.29 -3.75
C GLN A 282 50.15 -24.71 -2.73
N PHE A 283 50.12 -23.39 -2.53
CA PHE A 283 49.19 -22.70 -1.63
C PHE A 283 47.87 -22.29 -2.31
N ASN A 284 47.68 -22.66 -3.58
CA ASN A 284 46.51 -22.33 -4.42
C ASN A 284 46.16 -20.83 -4.41
N PRO A 285 47.06 -19.94 -4.89
CA PRO A 285 46.80 -18.50 -4.94
C PRO A 285 45.84 -18.11 -6.08
N CYS A 286 45.74 -18.90 -7.15
CA CYS A 286 44.88 -18.61 -8.29
C CYS A 286 43.43 -19.06 -8.08
N PHE A 287 42.51 -18.46 -8.84
CA PHE A 287 41.09 -18.80 -8.78
C PHE A 287 40.86 -20.26 -9.22
N PRO A 288 39.90 -21.00 -8.65
CA PRO A 288 39.64 -22.39 -9.03
C PRO A 288 39.41 -22.57 -10.54
N GLY A 289 40.25 -23.39 -11.18
CA GLY A 289 40.22 -23.61 -12.64
C GLY A 289 41.18 -22.71 -13.44
N VAL A 290 41.74 -21.65 -12.84
CA VAL A 290 42.83 -20.87 -13.43
C VAL A 290 44.16 -21.56 -13.17
N ARG A 291 45.04 -21.57 -14.19
CA ARG A 291 46.35 -22.20 -14.09
C ARG A 291 47.33 -21.30 -13.32
N CYS A 292 47.91 -21.86 -12.25
CA CYS A 292 49.06 -21.27 -11.57
C CYS A 292 50.36 -21.65 -12.29
N ILE A 293 51.30 -20.71 -12.38
CA ILE A 293 52.63 -20.92 -12.95
C ILE A 293 53.66 -20.48 -11.90
N ASN A 294 54.40 -21.45 -11.37
CA ASN A 294 55.55 -21.17 -10.51
C ASN A 294 56.71 -20.57 -11.32
N THR A 295 57.44 -19.64 -10.74
CA THR A 295 58.56 -18.90 -11.35
C THR A 295 59.69 -18.72 -10.34
N ALA A 296 60.94 -18.58 -10.80
CA ALA A 296 62.07 -18.38 -9.88
C ALA A 296 62.57 -16.92 -9.95
N PRO A 297 62.18 -16.02 -9.02
CA PRO A 297 61.29 -16.20 -7.85
C PRO A 297 59.81 -15.88 -8.10
N GLY A 298 58.93 -16.47 -7.29
CA GLY A 298 57.51 -16.11 -7.17
C GLY A 298 56.56 -16.95 -8.02
N PHE A 299 55.30 -16.53 -8.09
CA PHE A 299 54.29 -17.17 -8.92
C PHE A 299 53.52 -16.13 -9.74
N ARG A 300 52.82 -16.61 -10.77
CA ARG A 300 51.76 -15.85 -11.46
C ARG A 300 50.56 -16.73 -11.80
N CYS A 301 49.40 -16.10 -11.78
CA CYS A 301 48.16 -16.69 -12.26
C CYS A 301 47.88 -16.27 -13.70
N GLU A 302 47.24 -17.13 -14.48
CA GLU A 302 46.68 -16.72 -15.77
C GLU A 302 45.39 -15.90 -15.60
N LYS A 303 44.81 -15.44 -16.70
CA LYS A 303 43.55 -14.67 -16.69
C LYS A 303 42.39 -15.51 -16.15
N CYS A 304 41.38 -14.82 -15.61
CA CYS A 304 40.11 -15.44 -15.23
C CYS A 304 39.47 -16.22 -16.40
N PRO A 305 38.67 -17.26 -16.11
CA PRO A 305 37.97 -18.02 -17.15
C PRO A 305 36.98 -17.14 -17.94
N ARG A 306 36.52 -17.62 -19.10
CA ARG A 306 35.39 -16.97 -19.80
C ARG A 306 34.14 -16.96 -18.91
N GLY A 307 33.36 -15.89 -18.98
CA GLY A 307 32.25 -15.61 -18.06
C GLY A 307 32.68 -14.96 -16.74
N PHE A 308 33.98 -14.73 -16.52
CA PHE A 308 34.47 -14.09 -15.30
C PHE A 308 35.42 -12.92 -15.60
N ILE A 309 35.39 -11.91 -14.73
CA ILE A 309 36.29 -10.76 -14.73
C ILE A 309 37.06 -10.67 -13.41
N GLY A 310 38.34 -10.31 -13.48
CA GLY A 310 39.18 -10.17 -12.30
C GLY A 310 40.63 -9.84 -12.66
N PRO A 311 41.43 -9.35 -11.69
CA PRO A 311 42.82 -9.00 -11.91
C PRO A 311 43.71 -10.22 -12.18
N GLU A 312 44.74 -10.03 -12.99
CA GLU A 312 45.89 -10.95 -13.05
C GLU A 312 46.77 -10.70 -11.82
N ILE A 313 47.06 -11.76 -11.05
CA ILE A 313 47.97 -11.66 -9.90
C ILE A 313 49.32 -12.30 -10.18
N GLN A 314 50.37 -11.67 -9.68
CA GLN A 314 51.71 -12.21 -9.60
C GLN A 314 52.38 -11.67 -8.33
N GLY A 315 53.22 -12.47 -7.69
CA GLY A 315 53.84 -12.11 -6.42
C GLY A 315 54.96 -13.06 -6.02
N VAL A 316 55.69 -12.71 -4.97
CA VAL A 316 56.86 -13.46 -4.51
C VAL A 316 56.68 -13.80 -3.03
N GLY A 317 56.98 -15.03 -2.66
CA GLY A 317 56.97 -15.51 -1.28
C GLY A 317 55.61 -16.07 -0.82
N VAL A 318 55.70 -17.08 0.05
CA VAL A 318 54.56 -17.83 0.60
C VAL A 318 53.52 -16.93 1.27
N HIS A 319 53.97 -15.89 1.99
CA HIS A 319 53.05 -14.98 2.68
C HIS A 319 52.15 -14.22 1.69
N TYR A 320 52.70 -13.78 0.56
CA TYR A 320 51.93 -13.11 -0.49
C TYR A 320 50.94 -14.09 -1.14
N ALA A 321 51.38 -15.30 -1.48
CA ALA A 321 50.53 -16.33 -2.08
C ALA A 321 49.36 -16.79 -1.18
N GLN A 322 49.54 -16.75 0.15
CA GLN A 322 48.48 -17.09 1.10
C GLN A 322 47.45 -15.97 1.32
N THR A 323 47.88 -14.70 1.24
CA THR A 323 47.07 -13.52 1.56
C THR A 323 46.42 -12.87 0.32
N ASN A 324 47.08 -12.90 -0.83
CA ASN A 324 46.65 -12.24 -2.06
C ASN A 324 46.20 -13.30 -3.07
N LYS A 325 44.95 -13.78 -2.90
CA LYS A 325 44.34 -14.74 -3.82
C LYS A 325 43.66 -14.06 -4.99
N GLN A 326 43.66 -14.71 -6.14
CA GLN A 326 42.97 -14.20 -7.33
C GLN A 326 41.46 -14.35 -7.15
N ILE A 327 40.77 -13.22 -7.25
CA ILE A 327 39.32 -13.16 -7.25
C ILE A 327 38.86 -12.98 -8.69
N CYS A 328 38.04 -13.91 -9.17
CA CYS A 328 37.36 -13.82 -10.45
C CYS A 328 35.85 -13.72 -10.14
N ASN A 329 35.28 -12.55 -10.38
CA ASN A 329 33.86 -12.31 -10.22
C ASN A 329 33.13 -12.73 -11.49
N ASP A 330 31.90 -13.22 -11.32
CA ASP A 330 30.99 -13.53 -12.42
C ASP A 330 30.70 -12.27 -13.25
N ILE A 331 30.60 -12.40 -14.57
CA ILE A 331 30.12 -11.33 -15.45
C ILE A 331 28.62 -11.56 -15.61
N ASP A 332 27.80 -10.70 -15.01
CA ASP A 332 26.36 -10.73 -15.26
C ASP A 332 26.08 -10.20 -16.68
N GLU A 333 26.04 -11.13 -17.63
CA GLU A 333 25.82 -10.81 -19.04
C GLU A 333 24.39 -10.30 -19.29
N CYS A 334 23.44 -10.53 -18.38
CA CYS A 334 22.06 -10.03 -18.49
C CYS A 334 21.96 -8.52 -18.25
N GLN A 335 22.92 -7.89 -17.56
CA GLN A 335 22.92 -6.43 -17.29
C GLN A 335 23.11 -5.58 -18.56
N VAL A 336 23.67 -6.16 -19.63
CA VAL A 336 23.98 -5.44 -20.88
C VAL A 336 23.25 -6.12 -22.03
N ASP A 337 22.35 -5.38 -22.68
CA ASP A 337 21.56 -5.85 -23.84
C ASP A 337 20.81 -7.17 -23.58
N ASN A 338 20.37 -7.42 -22.34
CA ASN A 338 19.70 -8.65 -21.90
C ASN A 338 20.49 -9.93 -22.25
N GLY A 339 21.84 -9.87 -22.25
CA GLY A 339 22.73 -10.95 -22.70
C GLY A 339 22.68 -11.25 -24.20
N GLY A 340 22.00 -10.43 -25.01
CA GLY A 340 21.62 -10.78 -26.37
C GLY A 340 20.49 -11.82 -26.45
N CYS A 341 19.77 -12.06 -25.35
CA CYS A 341 18.53 -12.82 -25.36
C CYS A 341 17.42 -12.04 -26.07
N THR A 342 16.51 -12.76 -26.71
CA THR A 342 15.37 -12.20 -27.44
C THR A 342 14.60 -11.18 -26.59
N PRO A 343 14.23 -10.00 -27.13
CA PRO A 343 13.42 -9.03 -26.42
C PRO A 343 12.15 -9.65 -25.84
N ASN A 344 11.75 -9.23 -24.65
CA ASN A 344 10.63 -9.80 -23.89
C ASN A 344 10.77 -11.29 -23.52
N SER A 345 12.00 -11.82 -23.47
CA SER A 345 12.32 -13.07 -22.74
C SER A 345 13.13 -12.78 -21.47
N TYR A 346 13.04 -13.69 -20.48
CA TYR A 346 13.88 -13.61 -19.29
C TYR A 346 15.33 -13.99 -19.64
N CYS A 347 16.30 -13.15 -19.26
CA CYS A 347 17.70 -13.58 -19.18
C CYS A 347 17.98 -14.08 -17.76
N HIS A 348 18.64 -15.23 -17.65
CA HIS A 348 19.01 -15.84 -16.38
C HIS A 348 20.54 -15.96 -16.33
N ASN A 349 21.17 -15.05 -15.60
CA ASN A 349 22.60 -15.13 -15.33
C ASN A 349 22.91 -16.35 -14.47
N THR A 350 24.02 -17.03 -14.76
CA THR A 350 24.53 -18.14 -13.95
C THR A 350 26.04 -18.06 -13.85
N VAL A 351 26.62 -18.65 -12.80
CA VAL A 351 28.04 -18.47 -12.49
C VAL A 351 28.94 -19.00 -13.63
N GLY A 352 29.50 -18.09 -14.41
CA GLY A 352 30.37 -18.30 -15.57
C GLY A 352 29.67 -18.34 -16.94
N ALA A 353 28.36 -18.09 -17.02
CA ALA A 353 27.57 -17.98 -18.26
C ALA A 353 26.10 -17.61 -18.00
N PHE A 354 25.46 -16.86 -18.89
CA PHE A 354 24.00 -16.71 -18.92
C PHE A 354 23.26 -17.76 -19.76
N HIS A 355 21.94 -17.83 -19.57
CA HIS A 355 21.03 -18.49 -20.52
C HIS A 355 19.70 -17.75 -20.66
N CYS A 356 19.11 -17.84 -21.85
CA CYS A 356 17.83 -17.21 -22.16
C CYS A 356 16.67 -18.15 -21.83
N GLY A 357 15.76 -17.68 -20.99
CA GLY A 357 14.54 -18.36 -20.56
C GLY A 357 13.37 -18.19 -21.52
N ILE A 358 12.18 -18.40 -20.98
CA ILE A 358 10.90 -18.24 -21.69
C ILE A 358 10.57 -16.76 -21.93
N CYS A 359 9.59 -16.52 -22.80
CA CYS A 359 8.97 -15.21 -22.94
C CYS A 359 8.30 -14.77 -21.62
N LYS A 360 8.34 -13.47 -21.34
CA LYS A 360 7.67 -12.82 -20.21
C LYS A 360 6.15 -12.97 -20.34
N THR A 361 5.43 -12.88 -19.23
CA THR A 361 3.96 -12.91 -19.20
C THR A 361 3.36 -11.94 -20.22
N GLY A 362 2.32 -12.38 -20.95
CA GLY A 362 1.76 -11.64 -22.08
C GLY A 362 2.41 -11.95 -23.45
N PHE A 363 3.53 -12.68 -23.49
CA PHE A 363 4.23 -13.04 -24.73
C PHE A 363 4.41 -14.57 -24.91
N THR A 364 4.37 -15.04 -26.15
CA THR A 364 4.66 -16.42 -26.58
C THR A 364 5.73 -16.42 -27.66
N GLY A 365 6.56 -17.46 -27.74
CA GLY A 365 7.64 -17.51 -28.72
C GLY A 365 8.86 -18.31 -28.27
N ASP A 366 9.96 -18.12 -28.99
CA ASP A 366 11.26 -18.73 -28.68
C ASP A 366 12.42 -17.82 -29.12
N GLN A 367 13.64 -18.21 -28.75
CA GLN A 367 14.87 -17.45 -28.99
C GLN A 367 15.28 -17.33 -30.48
N ASN A 368 14.61 -18.05 -31.39
CA ASN A 368 14.86 -18.00 -32.84
C ASN A 368 13.75 -17.25 -33.60
N ARG A 369 12.54 -17.14 -33.01
CA ARG A 369 11.35 -16.57 -33.63
C ARG A 369 10.97 -15.18 -33.11
N GLY A 370 11.47 -14.79 -31.94
CA GLY A 370 10.97 -13.63 -31.22
C GLY A 370 9.89 -14.01 -30.20
N CYS A 371 9.79 -13.24 -29.12
CA CYS A 371 8.63 -13.27 -28.22
C CYS A 371 7.58 -12.28 -28.73
N ILE A 372 6.44 -12.81 -29.18
CA ILE A 372 5.30 -12.07 -29.74
C ILE A 372 4.15 -12.04 -28.72
N SER A 373 3.39 -10.95 -28.64
CA SER A 373 2.31 -10.81 -27.66
C SER A 373 1.16 -11.81 -27.92
N ILE A 374 0.50 -12.26 -26.86
CA ILE A 374 -0.66 -13.17 -26.92
C ILE A 374 -1.94 -12.33 -27.04
N GLY A 375 -2.09 -11.65 -28.18
CA GLY A 375 -3.31 -10.96 -28.60
C GLY A 375 -3.73 -11.43 -30.00
N LEU A 376 -5.03 -11.41 -30.29
CA LEU A 376 -5.60 -11.94 -31.54
C LEU A 376 -5.36 -10.99 -32.75
N ASP A 377 -4.22 -11.17 -33.43
CA ASP A 377 -3.87 -10.59 -34.75
C ASP A 377 -3.87 -9.03 -34.82
N PRO A 378 -3.34 -8.39 -35.89
CA PRO A 378 -1.89 -8.20 -35.99
C PRO A 378 -1.49 -6.72 -36.19
N ALA A 379 -0.86 -6.12 -35.18
CA ALA A 379 -0.10 -4.88 -35.32
C ALA A 379 1.24 -5.00 -34.55
N PRO A 380 2.36 -4.48 -35.09
CA PRO A 380 3.67 -4.57 -34.41
C PRO A 380 3.69 -3.67 -33.15
N PRO A 381 4.13 -4.16 -31.97
CA PRO A 381 4.13 -3.37 -30.72
C PRO A 381 5.13 -2.20 -30.64
N THR A 382 5.80 -1.85 -31.74
CA THR A 382 7.02 -1.01 -31.72
C THR A 382 6.80 0.48 -31.99
N GLU A 383 5.55 0.94 -32.04
CA GLU A 383 5.21 2.35 -32.38
C GLU A 383 4.27 3.05 -31.38
N ARG A 384 3.72 2.37 -30.36
CA ARG A 384 3.00 3.03 -29.27
C ARG A 384 3.99 3.53 -28.22
N LEU A 385 4.04 4.84 -28.04
CA LEU A 385 4.78 5.49 -26.96
C LEU A 385 3.79 6.08 -25.93
N CYS A 386 4.23 6.26 -24.70
CA CYS A 386 3.53 7.05 -23.69
C CYS A 386 3.83 8.56 -23.88
N GLY A 387 3.16 9.44 -23.12
CA GLY A 387 3.35 10.90 -23.24
C GLY A 387 4.80 11.36 -23.06
N ASN A 388 5.57 10.66 -22.22
CA ASN A 388 7.01 10.88 -21.99
C ASN A 388 7.93 10.32 -23.10
N GLY A 389 7.38 9.76 -24.18
CA GLY A 389 8.14 9.19 -25.30
C GLY A 389 8.77 7.82 -25.03
N GLN A 390 8.52 7.18 -23.89
CA GLN A 390 8.95 5.80 -23.61
C GLN A 390 8.01 4.77 -24.28
N PRO A 391 8.47 3.52 -24.52
CA PRO A 391 7.63 2.46 -25.09
C PRO A 391 6.43 2.13 -24.19
N ASN A 392 5.23 2.12 -24.75
CA ASN A 392 4.00 1.85 -24.01
C ASN A 392 3.89 0.35 -23.61
N PRO A 393 3.86 0.01 -22.31
CA PRO A 393 3.80 -1.38 -21.84
C PRO A 393 2.38 -1.92 -21.60
N CYS A 394 1.35 -1.09 -21.79
CA CYS A 394 -0.03 -1.36 -21.40
C CYS A 394 -0.80 -2.24 -22.41
N ASP A 395 -1.97 -2.72 -22.00
CA ASP A 395 -2.92 -3.43 -22.89
C ASP A 395 -3.31 -2.57 -24.12
N ILE A 396 -3.87 -3.20 -25.16
CA ILE A 396 -4.40 -2.44 -26.29
C ILE A 396 -5.60 -1.58 -25.88
N ASN A 397 -6.41 -2.06 -24.93
CA ASN A 397 -7.56 -1.37 -24.35
C ASN A 397 -7.20 -0.66 -23.04
N ALA A 398 -5.94 -0.28 -22.87
CA ALA A 398 -5.46 0.52 -21.75
C ALA A 398 -4.84 1.83 -22.21
N GLU A 399 -4.94 2.83 -21.34
CA GLU A 399 -4.23 4.09 -21.41
C GLU A 399 -2.93 3.99 -20.59
N CYS A 400 -1.88 4.64 -21.10
CA CYS A 400 -0.61 4.76 -20.40
C CYS A 400 -0.60 6.07 -19.64
N VAL A 401 -0.60 5.99 -18.31
CA VAL A 401 -0.53 7.14 -17.42
C VAL A 401 0.93 7.32 -17.02
N VAL A 402 1.42 8.55 -17.14
CA VAL A 402 2.74 8.94 -16.66
C VAL A 402 2.51 9.59 -15.30
N GLU A 403 3.11 9.02 -14.26
CA GLU A 403 2.98 9.49 -12.88
C GLU A 403 3.90 10.69 -12.60
N ARG A 404 3.73 11.35 -11.45
CA ARG A 404 4.53 12.52 -11.03
C ARG A 404 6.04 12.22 -11.00
N ASP A 405 6.42 11.03 -10.52
CA ASP A 405 7.81 10.52 -10.49
C ASP A 405 8.38 10.14 -11.88
N GLY A 406 7.59 10.32 -12.95
CA GLY A 406 7.95 9.94 -14.32
C GLY A 406 7.86 8.43 -14.60
N SER A 407 7.40 7.62 -13.64
CA SER A 407 7.09 6.22 -13.85
C SER A 407 5.86 6.03 -14.74
N ILE A 408 5.64 4.79 -15.17
CA ILE A 408 4.54 4.44 -16.07
C ILE A 408 3.61 3.45 -15.37
N SER A 409 2.36 3.88 -15.18
CA SER A 409 1.26 3.01 -14.85
C SER A 409 0.33 2.81 -16.05
N CYS A 410 -0.59 1.85 -15.91
CA CYS A 410 -1.55 1.52 -16.95
C CYS A 410 -2.95 1.48 -16.32
N ALA A 411 -3.91 2.13 -16.95
CA ALA A 411 -5.32 2.08 -16.56
C ALA A 411 -6.13 1.48 -17.71
N CYS A 412 -7.06 0.57 -17.43
CA CYS A 412 -7.96 0.08 -18.47
C CYS A 412 -8.89 1.22 -18.94
N GLN A 413 -9.17 1.27 -20.24
CA GLN A 413 -10.08 2.26 -20.83
C GLN A 413 -11.53 1.97 -20.44
N ILE A 414 -12.38 3.00 -20.47
CA ILE A 414 -13.81 2.90 -20.13
C ILE A 414 -14.48 1.76 -20.91
N GLY A 415 -15.26 0.93 -20.21
CA GLY A 415 -15.83 -0.31 -20.73
C GLY A 415 -14.85 -1.50 -20.77
N TRP A 416 -13.71 -1.38 -20.09
CA TRP A 416 -12.75 -2.45 -19.83
C TRP A 416 -12.23 -2.38 -18.39
N ALA A 417 -12.01 -3.54 -17.77
CA ALA A 417 -11.54 -3.67 -16.39
C ALA A 417 -10.32 -4.61 -16.28
N GLY A 418 -9.56 -4.48 -15.19
CA GLY A 418 -8.35 -5.24 -14.95
C GLY A 418 -7.26 -4.41 -14.28
N ASN A 419 -5.99 -4.71 -14.57
CA ASN A 419 -4.83 -4.05 -13.97
C ASN A 419 -4.05 -3.16 -14.96
N GLY A 420 -4.66 -2.79 -16.08
CA GLY A 420 -4.07 -1.97 -17.14
C GLY A 420 -3.04 -2.69 -18.03
N TYR A 421 -2.32 -3.69 -17.53
CA TYR A 421 -1.44 -4.56 -18.31
C TYR A 421 -2.19 -5.72 -18.97
N VAL A 422 -3.34 -6.11 -18.38
CA VAL A 422 -4.30 -7.06 -18.94
C VAL A 422 -5.69 -6.48 -18.70
N CYS A 423 -6.42 -6.18 -19.77
CA CYS A 423 -7.77 -5.65 -19.69
C CYS A 423 -8.80 -6.62 -20.30
N GLY A 424 -9.91 -6.81 -19.59
CA GLY A 424 -11.07 -7.60 -19.99
C GLY A 424 -12.24 -6.69 -20.33
N LYS A 425 -13.22 -7.21 -21.07
CA LYS A 425 -14.48 -6.49 -21.25
C LYS A 425 -15.16 -6.34 -19.88
N ASP A 426 -15.64 -5.14 -19.64
CA ASP A 426 -16.44 -4.71 -18.51
C ASP A 426 -17.73 -4.12 -19.11
N THR A 427 -18.89 -4.72 -18.80
CA THR A 427 -20.14 -4.48 -19.53
C THR A 427 -20.97 -3.38 -18.90
N ASP A 428 -21.03 -3.34 -17.57
CA ASP A 428 -21.78 -2.42 -16.74
C ASP A 428 -20.89 -1.34 -16.07
N ILE A 429 -19.59 -1.35 -16.31
CA ILE A 429 -18.61 -0.27 -16.05
C ILE A 429 -18.34 -0.03 -14.56
N ASP A 430 -18.33 -1.09 -13.75
CA ASP A 430 -18.09 -1.03 -12.31
C ASP A 430 -16.62 -1.26 -11.91
N ALA A 431 -15.74 -1.46 -12.91
CA ALA A 431 -14.32 -1.82 -12.81
C ALA A 431 -13.99 -3.30 -12.50
N TYR A 432 -14.95 -4.21 -12.65
CA TYR A 432 -14.71 -5.65 -12.70
C TYR A 432 -15.05 -6.25 -14.09
N PRO A 433 -14.24 -7.20 -14.60
CA PRO A 433 -14.45 -7.74 -15.94
C PRO A 433 -15.46 -8.90 -15.96
N ASP A 434 -16.27 -9.03 -17.03
CA ASP A 434 -17.30 -10.10 -17.19
C ASP A 434 -16.73 -11.52 -16.96
N LYS A 435 -15.41 -11.64 -17.17
CA LYS A 435 -14.63 -12.88 -17.14
C LYS A 435 -13.32 -12.63 -16.42
N LYS A 436 -13.04 -13.46 -15.42
CA LYS A 436 -11.76 -13.52 -14.72
C LYS A 436 -10.56 -13.51 -15.67
N LEU A 437 -9.62 -12.61 -15.40
CA LEU A 437 -8.41 -12.38 -16.18
C LEU A 437 -7.21 -13.16 -15.61
N GLN A 438 -6.10 -13.16 -16.36
CA GLN A 438 -4.85 -13.85 -15.98
C GLN A 438 -3.87 -12.95 -15.21
N CYS A 439 -4.39 -12.23 -14.22
CA CYS A 439 -3.63 -11.43 -13.27
C CYS A 439 -3.93 -11.86 -11.82
N ARG A 440 -3.14 -11.36 -10.86
CA ARG A 440 -3.31 -11.70 -9.43
C ARG A 440 -4.15 -10.67 -8.66
N ASP A 441 -4.29 -9.49 -9.24
CA ASP A 441 -4.89 -8.30 -8.63
C ASP A 441 -6.40 -8.46 -8.44
N GLY A 442 -6.97 -7.71 -7.50
CA GLY A 442 -8.39 -7.79 -7.14
C GLY A 442 -9.33 -7.52 -8.32
N THR A 443 -9.04 -6.46 -9.08
CA THR A 443 -9.76 -6.03 -10.30
C THR A 443 -9.68 -7.02 -11.47
N CYS A 444 -8.94 -8.12 -11.33
CA CYS A 444 -8.86 -9.21 -12.31
C CYS A 444 -9.75 -10.41 -11.98
N LYS A 445 -10.51 -10.36 -10.87
CA LYS A 445 -11.56 -11.35 -10.55
C LYS A 445 -12.64 -11.32 -11.66
N LYS A 446 -13.50 -12.35 -11.68
CA LYS A 446 -14.74 -12.26 -12.47
C LYS A 446 -15.69 -11.42 -11.64
N ASP A 447 -16.27 -10.42 -12.26
CA ASP A 447 -17.45 -9.71 -11.76
C ASP A 447 -18.56 -10.70 -11.34
N ASN A 448 -19.22 -10.51 -10.19
CA ASN A 448 -20.30 -11.37 -9.71
C ASN A 448 -21.71 -11.00 -10.23
N CYS A 449 -21.92 -9.84 -10.89
CA CYS A 449 -23.22 -9.42 -11.45
C CYS A 449 -23.31 -9.09 -12.98
N ILE A 450 -22.26 -8.68 -13.70
CA ILE A 450 -22.15 -8.54 -15.19
C ILE A 450 -23.05 -7.50 -15.89
N PHE A 451 -24.24 -7.24 -15.37
CA PHE A 451 -25.24 -6.36 -15.98
C PHE A 451 -25.86 -5.36 -15.00
N VAL A 452 -25.39 -5.34 -13.76
CA VAL A 452 -25.86 -4.49 -12.67
C VAL A 452 -24.60 -4.03 -11.94
N PRO A 453 -24.20 -2.75 -12.06
CA PRO A 453 -22.98 -2.26 -11.44
C PRO A 453 -23.00 -2.49 -9.93
N ASN A 454 -22.01 -3.20 -9.39
CA ASN A 454 -21.85 -3.42 -7.96
C ASN A 454 -20.36 -3.43 -7.61
N SER A 455 -19.76 -2.24 -7.66
CA SER A 455 -18.32 -2.03 -7.63
C SER A 455 -17.63 -2.43 -6.32
N GLY A 456 -18.39 -2.66 -5.24
CA GLY A 456 -17.89 -3.26 -4.00
C GLY A 456 -17.82 -4.79 -4.04
N GLN A 457 -18.54 -5.41 -4.98
CA GLN A 457 -18.63 -6.84 -5.22
C GLN A 457 -19.08 -7.63 -3.99
N GLU A 458 -19.97 -7.03 -3.19
CA GLU A 458 -20.62 -7.64 -2.05
C GLU A 458 -21.38 -8.92 -2.47
N ASP A 459 -21.30 -9.94 -1.60
CA ASP A 459 -21.64 -11.36 -1.81
C ASP A 459 -21.75 -11.99 -0.42
N ALA A 460 -22.93 -11.84 0.21
CA ALA A 460 -23.15 -12.11 1.62
C ALA A 460 -23.05 -13.60 1.96
N ASP A 461 -23.68 -14.48 1.16
CA ASP A 461 -23.65 -15.93 1.34
C ASP A 461 -22.39 -16.63 0.76
N ARG A 462 -21.69 -15.97 -0.17
CA ARG A 462 -20.48 -16.45 -0.88
C ARG A 462 -20.76 -17.58 -1.87
N ASP A 463 -21.94 -17.60 -2.47
CA ASP A 463 -22.35 -18.37 -3.65
C ASP A 463 -21.47 -18.04 -4.88
N GLY A 464 -21.05 -16.77 -5.01
CA GLY A 464 -20.32 -16.24 -6.17
C GLY A 464 -21.18 -15.44 -7.16
N LYS A 465 -22.39 -15.08 -6.75
CA LYS A 465 -23.32 -14.10 -7.33
C LYS A 465 -23.39 -12.92 -6.35
N GLY A 466 -23.47 -11.69 -6.87
CA GLY A 466 -23.42 -10.50 -6.01
C GLY A 466 -24.79 -10.10 -5.45
N ASP A 467 -24.79 -9.48 -4.28
CA ASP A 467 -26.01 -9.09 -3.56
C ASP A 467 -26.96 -8.24 -4.45
N ALA A 468 -26.39 -7.34 -5.25
CA ALA A 468 -27.10 -6.45 -6.18
C ALA A 468 -27.86 -7.17 -7.32
N CYS A 469 -27.59 -8.45 -7.56
CA CYS A 469 -28.26 -9.26 -8.56
C CYS A 469 -28.77 -10.60 -8.02
N ASP A 470 -28.74 -10.83 -6.71
CA ASP A 470 -29.36 -12.01 -6.11
C ASP A 470 -30.88 -11.88 -5.88
N GLU A 471 -31.57 -13.02 -5.91
CA GLU A 471 -32.99 -13.15 -5.57
C GLU A 471 -33.17 -13.55 -4.08
N ASP A 472 -32.13 -14.09 -3.45
CA ASP A 472 -32.03 -14.63 -2.09
C ASP A 472 -30.53 -14.47 -1.67
N ALA A 473 -30.15 -13.26 -1.24
CA ALA A 473 -28.72 -12.86 -1.14
C ALA A 473 -27.98 -13.49 0.05
N ASP A 474 -28.70 -14.02 1.04
CA ASP A 474 -28.13 -14.64 2.23
C ASP A 474 -28.33 -16.18 2.29
N SER A 475 -29.02 -16.74 1.30
CA SER A 475 -29.31 -18.19 1.15
C SER A 475 -30.16 -18.81 2.26
N ASP A 476 -30.98 -18.03 2.97
CA ASP A 476 -31.88 -18.57 4.00
C ASP A 476 -33.10 -19.32 3.42
N GLY A 477 -33.45 -19.01 2.16
CA GLY A 477 -34.58 -19.59 1.42
C GLY A 477 -35.82 -18.70 1.33
N ILE A 478 -35.73 -17.45 1.78
CA ILE A 478 -36.68 -16.36 1.59
C ILE A 478 -36.10 -15.44 0.50
N SER A 479 -36.97 -14.82 -0.30
CA SER A 479 -36.50 -13.93 -1.37
C SER A 479 -36.47 -12.49 -0.87
N ASN A 480 -35.45 -11.72 -1.27
CA ASN A 480 -35.16 -10.36 -0.76
C ASN A 480 -36.42 -9.46 -0.61
N ASP A 481 -37.32 -9.45 -1.61
CA ASP A 481 -38.58 -8.66 -1.60
C ASP A 481 -39.57 -9.03 -0.46
N GLN A 482 -39.37 -10.17 0.20
CA GLN A 482 -40.22 -10.74 1.26
C GLN A 482 -39.45 -10.93 2.57
N ASP A 483 -38.18 -10.54 2.59
CA ASP A 483 -37.25 -10.75 3.69
C ASP A 483 -37.02 -9.45 4.47
N ASN A 484 -37.26 -9.46 5.77
CA ASN A 484 -36.96 -8.32 6.64
C ASN A 484 -35.49 -8.23 7.08
N CYS A 485 -34.63 -9.18 6.71
CA CYS A 485 -33.17 -9.12 6.87
C CYS A 485 -32.43 -9.76 5.69
N TRP A 486 -32.74 -9.35 4.45
CA TRP A 486 -32.21 -9.90 3.18
C TRP A 486 -30.68 -10.05 3.00
N LEU A 487 -29.85 -9.64 3.98
CA LEU A 487 -28.39 -9.82 4.01
C LEU A 487 -27.90 -10.64 5.23
N VAL A 488 -28.80 -11.12 6.11
CA VAL A 488 -28.51 -11.74 7.41
C VAL A 488 -29.51 -12.88 7.72
N PRO A 489 -29.11 -14.16 7.56
CA PRO A 489 -30.05 -15.30 7.49
C PRO A 489 -30.98 -15.44 8.70
N ASN A 490 -32.29 -15.29 8.49
CA ASN A 490 -33.28 -15.22 9.58
C ASN A 490 -34.63 -15.92 9.27
N ILE A 491 -34.59 -17.21 8.90
CA ILE A 491 -35.72 -18.09 8.48
C ILE A 491 -37.00 -18.00 9.35
N ASP A 492 -36.93 -17.52 10.59
CA ASP A 492 -38.11 -17.30 11.45
C ASP A 492 -38.85 -15.97 11.23
N GLN A 493 -38.25 -15.03 10.47
CA GLN A 493 -38.74 -13.69 10.13
C GLN A 493 -39.26 -12.93 11.34
N LYS A 494 -38.64 -13.14 12.50
CA LYS A 494 -39.04 -12.50 13.74
C LYS A 494 -38.76 -11.00 13.63
N ASN A 495 -39.79 -10.20 13.84
CA ASN A 495 -39.68 -8.76 14.05
C ASN A 495 -40.57 -8.43 15.27
N SER A 496 -40.01 -7.70 16.24
CA SER A 496 -40.59 -7.53 17.57
C SER A 496 -41.39 -6.23 17.74
N ASP A 497 -40.99 -5.13 17.11
CA ASP A 497 -41.71 -3.84 17.15
C ASP A 497 -42.64 -3.65 15.94
N LYS A 498 -42.21 -4.09 14.75
CA LYS A 498 -42.84 -4.10 13.41
C LYS A 498 -42.46 -2.94 12.51
N ASP A 499 -41.20 -2.52 12.57
CA ASP A 499 -40.58 -1.66 11.56
C ASP A 499 -40.31 -2.44 10.22
N LEU A 500 -39.35 -2.00 9.41
CA LEU A 500 -38.94 -2.70 8.17
C LEU A 500 -37.94 -3.85 8.39
N HIS A 501 -37.21 -3.89 9.51
CA HIS A 501 -36.08 -4.80 9.74
C HIS A 501 -36.44 -5.97 10.67
N GLY A 502 -35.81 -7.12 10.50
CA GLY A 502 -35.99 -8.27 11.39
C GLY A 502 -35.08 -8.19 12.63
N ASP A 503 -35.47 -8.87 13.72
CA ASP A 503 -34.70 -9.06 14.96
C ASP A 503 -33.23 -9.51 14.77
N ALA A 504 -32.87 -10.02 13.58
CA ALA A 504 -31.55 -10.52 13.24
C ALA A 504 -30.59 -9.46 12.67
N CYS A 505 -31.13 -8.38 12.11
CA CYS A 505 -30.39 -7.28 11.48
C CYS A 505 -30.75 -5.90 12.05
N ASP A 506 -31.83 -5.81 12.82
CA ASP A 506 -32.30 -4.61 13.49
C ASP A 506 -31.39 -4.22 14.68
N ASN A 507 -30.72 -3.07 14.57
CA ASN A 507 -29.88 -2.51 15.63
C ASN A 507 -30.66 -1.91 16.81
N CYS A 508 -31.99 -1.84 16.74
CA CYS A 508 -32.87 -1.37 17.80
C CYS A 508 -34.15 -2.21 18.04
N VAL A 509 -34.06 -3.55 17.92
CA VAL A 509 -35.01 -4.67 18.17
C VAL A 509 -36.35 -4.43 18.92
N HIS A 510 -36.49 -3.40 19.76
CA HIS A 510 -37.68 -3.06 20.53
C HIS A 510 -38.23 -1.63 20.30
N MET A 511 -37.68 -0.84 19.38
CA MET A 511 -38.11 0.53 19.06
C MET A 511 -37.93 0.87 17.58
N GLU A 512 -39.07 1.05 16.87
CA GLU A 512 -39.14 1.25 15.42
C GLU A 512 -38.16 2.32 14.89
N ASN A 513 -37.14 1.90 14.14
CA ASN A 513 -36.16 2.77 13.45
C ASN A 513 -35.86 2.30 12.01
N PRO A 514 -36.77 2.57 11.06
CA PRO A 514 -36.63 2.12 9.66
C PRO A 514 -35.41 2.65 8.90
N ASP A 515 -34.68 3.64 9.44
CA ASP A 515 -33.44 4.16 8.86
C ASP A 515 -32.17 3.46 9.40
N GLN A 516 -32.28 2.64 10.45
CA GLN A 516 -31.19 1.87 11.07
C GLN A 516 -29.93 2.69 11.37
N ARG A 517 -30.09 3.99 11.60
CA ARG A 517 -28.97 4.92 11.81
C ARG A 517 -28.22 4.57 13.09
N ASP A 518 -26.90 4.55 12.98
CA ASP A 518 -25.94 4.23 14.03
C ASP A 518 -24.75 5.19 13.82
N THR A 519 -24.70 6.24 14.64
CA THR A 519 -23.82 7.40 14.42
C THR A 519 -22.37 7.11 14.84
N ASP A 520 -22.14 6.39 15.95
CA ASP A 520 -20.81 6.03 16.45
C ASP A 520 -20.30 4.65 15.96
N LYS A 521 -21.19 3.79 15.46
CA LYS A 521 -20.95 2.44 14.93
C LYS A 521 -20.60 1.40 16.00
N ASP A 522 -21.13 1.53 17.21
CA ASP A 522 -21.04 0.49 18.25
C ASP A 522 -21.95 -0.73 17.98
N GLY A 523 -22.94 -0.57 17.11
CA GLY A 523 -23.91 -1.60 16.72
C GLY A 523 -25.28 -1.46 17.41
N LEU A 524 -25.51 -0.39 18.18
CA LEU A 524 -26.79 0.02 18.75
C LEU A 524 -27.29 1.26 18.00
N GLY A 525 -28.51 1.23 17.47
CA GLY A 525 -29.00 2.34 16.68
C GLY A 525 -29.30 3.60 17.50
N ASP A 526 -29.19 4.77 16.86
CA ASP A 526 -29.52 6.11 17.38
C ASP A 526 -30.86 6.17 18.16
N ALA A 527 -31.83 5.36 17.74
CA ALA A 527 -33.16 5.36 18.32
C ALA A 527 -33.22 4.74 19.73
N CYS A 528 -32.31 3.82 20.04
CA CYS A 528 -32.29 3.05 21.28
C CYS A 528 -31.00 3.18 22.09
N ASP A 529 -29.98 3.84 21.55
CA ASP A 529 -28.79 4.23 22.30
C ASP A 529 -28.99 5.53 23.12
N ASP A 530 -28.27 5.58 24.23
CA ASP A 530 -28.36 6.53 25.32
C ASP A 530 -27.18 7.54 25.27
N ASP A 531 -26.24 7.40 24.32
CA ASP A 531 -24.90 8.05 24.16
C ASP A 531 -24.47 8.02 22.65
N ILE A 532 -25.33 8.50 21.73
CA ILE A 532 -25.35 8.07 20.30
C ILE A 532 -24.12 8.44 19.45
N ASP A 533 -23.21 9.27 19.96
CA ASP A 533 -21.95 9.61 19.30
C ASP A 533 -20.71 8.99 19.99
N GLY A 534 -20.91 8.25 21.08
CA GLY A 534 -19.87 7.50 21.78
C GLY A 534 -18.85 8.36 22.53
N ASP A 535 -19.13 9.65 22.77
CA ASP A 535 -18.21 10.57 23.47
C ASP A 535 -18.08 10.24 24.98
N GLY A 536 -19.06 9.50 25.53
CA GLY A 536 -19.15 9.07 26.92
C GLY A 536 -20.11 9.91 27.77
N LEU A 537 -20.90 10.79 27.16
CA LEU A 537 -21.93 11.61 27.76
C LEU A 537 -23.30 11.25 27.20
N LYS A 538 -24.24 10.99 28.11
CA LYS A 538 -25.61 10.66 27.72
C LYS A 538 -26.26 11.79 26.94
N ASN A 539 -27.02 11.47 25.89
CA ASN A 539 -27.78 12.41 25.03
C ASN A 539 -28.50 13.54 25.79
N ILE A 540 -29.01 13.26 27.01
CA ILE A 540 -29.75 14.22 27.85
C ILE A 540 -28.88 15.20 28.68
N LEU A 541 -27.56 14.98 28.70
CA LEU A 541 -26.55 15.81 29.36
C LEU A 541 -25.61 16.49 28.37
N ASP A 542 -25.66 16.05 27.13
CA ASP A 542 -24.79 16.44 26.03
C ASP A 542 -25.40 17.60 25.20
N ASN A 543 -24.59 18.61 24.91
CA ASN A 543 -24.92 19.76 24.07
C ASN A 543 -24.66 19.56 22.56
N CYS A 544 -24.05 18.44 22.16
CA CYS A 544 -23.82 18.04 20.77
C CYS A 544 -24.10 16.57 20.49
N GLN A 545 -25.31 16.11 20.83
CA GLN A 545 -25.84 14.73 20.71
C GLN A 545 -25.43 13.85 19.51
N ARG A 546 -24.84 14.36 18.43
CA ARG A 546 -24.45 13.60 17.23
C ARG A 546 -22.98 13.83 16.81
N VAL A 547 -22.20 14.58 17.58
CA VAL A 547 -20.86 15.07 17.20
C VAL A 547 -19.94 15.04 18.42
N PRO A 548 -19.02 14.05 18.50
CA PRO A 548 -18.29 13.76 19.74
C PRO A 548 -17.53 14.98 20.29
N ASN A 549 -17.95 15.48 21.46
CA ASN A 549 -17.32 16.62 22.11
C ASN A 549 -17.15 16.44 23.63
N PRO A 550 -16.22 15.57 24.09
CA PRO A 550 -16.06 15.25 25.52
C PRO A 550 -15.68 16.42 26.44
N ASP A 551 -15.35 17.59 25.86
CA ASP A 551 -15.09 18.83 26.59
C ASP A 551 -16.35 19.68 26.87
N GLN A 552 -17.47 19.40 26.19
CA GLN A 552 -18.76 20.09 26.28
C GLN A 552 -18.64 21.61 26.18
N LYS A 553 -17.72 22.07 25.34
CA LYS A 553 -17.44 23.50 25.21
C LYS A 553 -18.58 24.20 24.48
N ASP A 554 -19.06 25.28 25.10
CA ASP A 554 -20.14 26.16 24.63
C ASP A 554 -19.68 27.60 24.92
N GLN A 555 -19.27 28.29 23.86
CA GLN A 555 -18.62 29.60 23.92
C GLN A 555 -19.60 30.75 24.15
N ASP A 556 -20.81 30.68 23.62
CA ASP A 556 -21.76 31.79 23.60
C ASP A 556 -22.99 31.60 24.53
N ASN A 557 -23.14 30.38 25.06
CA ASN A 557 -24.08 29.93 26.08
C ASN A 557 -25.53 29.88 25.59
N ASP A 558 -25.72 29.45 24.33
CA ASP A 558 -27.03 29.23 23.72
C ASP A 558 -27.65 27.85 24.07
N GLY A 559 -26.82 26.87 24.41
CA GLY A 559 -27.18 25.50 24.77
C GLY A 559 -26.77 24.41 23.77
N VAL A 560 -26.13 24.78 22.65
CA VAL A 560 -25.49 23.92 21.65
C VAL A 560 -23.97 24.01 21.85
N GLY A 561 -23.23 22.92 21.63
CA GLY A 561 -21.77 22.92 21.79
C GLY A 561 -21.02 23.40 20.56
N ASP A 562 -19.84 23.99 20.76
CA ASP A 562 -18.96 24.54 19.72
C ASP A 562 -18.63 23.55 18.57
N ALA A 563 -18.75 22.23 18.81
CA ALA A 563 -18.45 21.18 17.84
C ALA A 563 -19.57 20.93 16.82
N CYS A 564 -20.83 21.22 17.18
CA CYS A 564 -22.01 21.02 16.35
C CYS A 564 -22.82 22.31 16.12
N ASP A 565 -22.42 23.42 16.74
CA ASP A 565 -23.01 24.73 16.54
C ASP A 565 -22.58 25.32 15.19
N SER A 566 -23.56 25.65 14.36
CA SER A 566 -23.37 26.33 13.07
C SER A 566 -22.86 27.77 13.22
N CYS A 567 -22.99 28.37 14.41
CA CYS A 567 -22.54 29.72 14.78
C CYS A 567 -21.85 29.82 16.17
N PRO A 568 -20.67 29.19 16.43
CA PRO A 568 -19.99 29.07 17.75
C PRO A 568 -19.59 30.35 18.52
N LYS A 569 -20.07 31.52 18.10
CA LYS A 569 -19.76 32.86 18.60
C LYS A 569 -21.02 33.73 18.73
N VAL A 570 -22.20 33.29 18.27
CA VAL A 570 -23.42 34.11 18.15
C VAL A 570 -24.71 33.28 18.44
N PRO A 571 -25.35 33.44 19.61
CA PRO A 571 -26.38 32.50 20.09
C PRO A 571 -27.57 32.27 19.15
N ASN A 572 -27.77 31.02 18.74
CA ASN A 572 -28.78 30.54 17.80
C ASN A 572 -29.37 29.16 18.20
N PRO A 573 -30.09 29.02 19.34
CA PRO A 573 -30.46 27.70 19.92
C PRO A 573 -31.39 26.81 19.07
N ASN A 574 -31.83 27.32 17.93
CA ASN A 574 -32.67 26.63 16.96
C ASN A 574 -31.88 26.11 15.74
N GLN A 575 -30.59 26.42 15.63
CA GLN A 575 -29.65 25.94 14.60
C GLN A 575 -30.27 25.92 13.20
N SER A 576 -30.94 27.03 12.82
CA SER A 576 -31.51 27.16 11.49
C SER A 576 -30.46 27.59 10.48
N ASP A 577 -30.43 26.85 9.39
CA ASP A 577 -29.63 27.00 8.20
C ASP A 577 -30.63 26.82 7.04
N VAL A 578 -30.98 27.91 6.35
CA VAL A 578 -32.06 27.93 5.35
C VAL A 578 -31.57 27.61 3.94
N ASP A 579 -30.28 27.81 3.68
CA ASP A 579 -29.61 27.54 2.42
C ASP A 579 -28.69 26.30 2.44
N ASP A 580 -28.62 25.52 3.52
CA ASP A 580 -27.92 24.23 3.63
C ASP A 580 -26.40 24.34 3.37
N ASP A 581 -25.77 25.43 3.83
CA ASP A 581 -24.34 25.76 3.63
C ASP A 581 -23.45 25.42 4.85
N LEU A 582 -24.03 24.98 5.98
CA LEU A 582 -23.40 24.72 7.28
C LEU A 582 -23.05 25.99 8.09
N VAL A 583 -23.65 27.13 7.76
CA VAL A 583 -23.57 28.41 8.46
C VAL A 583 -24.96 28.86 8.89
N GLY A 584 -25.24 28.89 10.19
CA GLY A 584 -26.59 29.21 10.66
C GLY A 584 -27.00 30.66 10.34
N ASP A 585 -28.29 30.88 10.06
CA ASP A 585 -28.93 32.15 9.64
C ASP A 585 -28.53 33.39 10.48
N THR A 586 -28.08 33.17 11.71
CA THR A 586 -27.75 34.21 12.69
C THR A 586 -26.32 34.75 12.51
N CYS A 587 -25.41 33.93 12.00
CA CYS A 587 -24.03 34.31 11.66
C CYS A 587 -23.72 34.25 10.17
N ASP A 588 -24.61 33.68 9.35
CA ASP A 588 -24.59 33.87 7.91
C ASP A 588 -24.74 35.36 7.55
N THR A 589 -23.88 35.79 6.64
CA THR A 589 -23.89 37.12 6.02
C THR A 589 -24.13 37.06 4.53
N ASN A 590 -23.98 35.87 3.91
CA ASN A 590 -24.03 35.65 2.47
C ASN A 590 -23.05 36.58 1.70
N ILE A 591 -21.95 37.01 2.36
CA ILE A 591 -20.88 37.84 1.77
C ILE A 591 -19.61 37.00 1.59
N ASP A 592 -19.54 36.40 0.42
CA ASP A 592 -18.35 35.79 -0.19
C ASP A 592 -17.79 36.78 -1.23
N SER A 593 -16.48 37.08 -1.18
CA SER A 593 -15.84 38.12 -2.02
C SER A 593 -15.21 37.60 -3.31
N ASP A 594 -14.72 36.36 -3.33
CA ASP A 594 -14.07 35.76 -4.50
C ASP A 594 -14.91 34.67 -5.16
N GLY A 595 -15.94 34.16 -4.49
CA GLY A 595 -16.97 33.29 -5.04
C GLY A 595 -16.74 31.80 -4.79
N ASP A 596 -15.87 31.42 -3.84
CA ASP A 596 -15.48 30.03 -3.59
C ASP A 596 -16.50 29.21 -2.78
N GLY A 597 -17.41 29.87 -2.05
CA GLY A 597 -18.45 29.24 -1.23
C GLY A 597 -18.32 29.48 0.27
N HIS A 598 -17.21 30.04 0.75
CA HIS A 598 -17.03 30.41 2.15
C HIS A 598 -17.27 31.91 2.35
N GLN A 599 -18.06 32.27 3.36
CA GLN A 599 -18.23 33.68 3.69
C GLN A 599 -16.95 34.27 4.30
N ASN A 600 -16.65 35.54 4.00
CA ASN A 600 -15.44 36.30 4.42
C ASN A 600 -15.07 36.25 5.92
N THR A 601 -15.95 35.76 6.79
CA THR A 601 -15.78 35.68 8.25
C THR A 601 -15.46 34.27 8.76
N LYS A 602 -15.65 33.24 7.92
CA LYS A 602 -15.26 31.84 8.13
C LYS A 602 -14.12 31.40 7.19
N ASP A 603 -13.91 32.12 6.09
CA ASP A 603 -12.86 31.90 5.11
C ASP A 603 -11.45 32.29 5.61
N ASN A 604 -10.47 31.39 5.47
CA ASN A 604 -9.06 31.62 5.80
C ASN A 604 -8.28 32.41 4.71
N CYS A 605 -8.79 32.49 3.48
CA CYS A 605 -8.25 33.31 2.38
C CYS A 605 -9.28 34.23 1.68
N PRO A 606 -9.90 35.24 2.36
CA PRO A 606 -11.06 36.05 1.88
C PRO A 606 -11.02 36.84 0.56
N ASN A 607 -10.01 36.64 -0.29
CA ASN A 607 -9.89 37.23 -1.62
C ASN A 607 -9.23 36.27 -2.65
N ILE A 608 -8.92 35.03 -2.26
CA ILE A 608 -8.26 34.01 -3.10
C ILE A 608 -9.05 32.70 -2.95
N ILE A 609 -9.60 32.26 -4.08
CA ILE A 609 -10.47 31.09 -4.20
C ILE A 609 -9.79 29.84 -3.62
N ASN A 610 -10.29 29.28 -2.52
CA ASN A 610 -9.72 28.08 -1.92
C ASN A 610 -10.79 27.23 -1.22
N SER A 611 -11.80 26.74 -1.97
CA SER A 611 -12.97 26.07 -1.39
C SER A 611 -12.65 24.87 -0.47
N ALA A 612 -11.47 24.26 -0.61
CA ALA A 612 -10.98 23.20 0.26
C ALA A 612 -10.57 23.68 1.67
N GLN A 613 -10.31 24.97 1.87
CA GLN A 613 -9.88 25.62 3.13
C GLN A 613 -8.71 24.89 3.80
N LEU A 614 -7.70 24.53 3.00
CA LEU A 614 -6.44 24.00 3.52
C LEU A 614 -5.71 25.05 4.34
N ASP A 615 -5.10 24.58 5.43
CA ASP A 615 -4.35 25.30 6.46
C ASP A 615 -3.41 24.24 7.08
N THR A 616 -2.33 23.95 6.36
CA THR A 616 -1.48 22.76 6.59
C THR A 616 -0.75 22.82 7.94
N ASP A 617 -0.23 23.99 8.32
CA ASP A 617 0.45 24.21 9.61
C ASP A 617 -0.48 24.59 10.78
N LYS A 618 -1.72 25.00 10.49
CA LYS A 618 -2.79 25.37 11.44
C LYS A 618 -2.53 26.72 12.14
N ASP A 619 -1.89 27.65 11.41
CA ASP A 619 -1.68 29.08 11.70
C ASP A 619 -3.01 29.88 11.63
N GLY A 620 -3.90 29.51 10.70
CA GLY A 620 -5.18 30.18 10.44
C GLY A 620 -5.16 31.13 9.24
N LEU A 621 -4.06 31.20 8.50
CA LEU A 621 -4.04 31.48 7.06
C LEU A 621 -4.36 30.19 6.30
N GLY A 622 -4.51 30.25 4.98
CA GLY A 622 -4.71 29.05 4.17
C GLY A 622 -3.70 28.95 3.05
N ASP A 623 -3.37 27.73 2.64
CA ASP A 623 -2.24 27.41 1.75
C ASP A 623 -2.25 28.25 0.44
N GLU A 624 -3.42 28.53 -0.14
CA GLU A 624 -3.55 29.37 -1.37
C GLU A 624 -3.25 30.87 -1.14
N CYS A 625 -3.11 31.32 0.10
CA CYS A 625 -2.79 32.70 0.47
C CYS A 625 -1.67 32.86 1.51
N ASP A 626 -1.00 31.78 1.92
CA ASP A 626 0.29 31.83 2.60
C ASP A 626 1.46 31.94 1.59
N ASP A 627 2.68 32.12 2.10
CA ASP A 627 3.95 32.01 1.36
C ASP A 627 4.89 30.91 1.98
N ASP A 628 4.46 30.19 3.05
CA ASP A 628 5.23 29.25 3.91
C ASP A 628 4.28 28.17 4.51
N ASP A 629 3.66 27.31 3.66
CA ASP A 629 2.53 26.38 3.96
C ASP A 629 2.71 25.48 5.20
N ASP A 630 3.96 25.18 5.59
CA ASP A 630 4.30 24.27 6.69
C ASP A 630 5.02 24.94 7.88
N ASN A 631 5.21 26.27 7.80
CA ASN A 631 5.88 27.14 8.77
C ASN A 631 7.31 26.70 9.16
N ASP A 632 8.04 26.01 8.27
CA ASP A 632 9.43 25.61 8.51
C ASP A 632 10.43 26.79 8.40
N GLY A 633 10.04 27.85 7.68
CA GLY A 633 10.81 29.07 7.44
C GLY A 633 11.49 29.15 6.07
N ILE A 634 11.23 28.19 5.18
CA ILE A 634 11.47 28.25 3.73
C ILE A 634 10.15 28.63 3.05
N LEU A 635 10.22 29.35 1.91
CA LEU A 635 9.02 29.77 1.18
C LEU A 635 8.67 28.74 0.10
N ASP A 636 7.38 28.52 -0.17
CA ASP A 636 6.88 27.49 -1.08
C ASP A 636 7.52 27.51 -2.48
N ASP A 637 7.83 28.70 -3.01
CA ASP A 637 8.49 28.88 -4.32
C ASP A 637 9.95 28.37 -4.35
N LYS A 638 10.48 27.95 -3.20
CA LYS A 638 11.83 27.41 -2.99
C LYS A 638 11.82 26.09 -2.21
N ASP A 639 10.68 25.66 -1.70
CA ASP A 639 10.57 24.45 -0.93
C ASP A 639 10.55 23.19 -1.82
N ASN A 640 11.17 22.10 -1.35
CA ASN A 640 11.11 20.80 -2.00
C ASN A 640 10.11 19.82 -1.33
N CYS A 641 9.51 20.20 -0.20
CA CYS A 641 8.49 19.48 0.56
C CYS A 641 7.44 20.45 1.15
N ARG A 642 6.85 21.32 0.32
CA ARG A 642 5.88 22.39 0.67
C ARG A 642 4.94 22.14 1.87
N LEU A 643 4.41 20.93 2.05
CA LEU A 643 3.42 20.60 3.08
C LEU A 643 4.02 19.89 4.32
N VAL A 644 5.34 19.81 4.42
CA VAL A 644 6.06 18.81 5.21
C VAL A 644 7.38 19.38 5.78
N PRO A 645 7.39 19.85 7.05
CA PRO A 645 8.50 20.66 7.57
C PRO A 645 9.88 19.98 7.49
N ASN A 646 10.77 20.55 6.68
CA ASN A 646 12.14 20.05 6.47
C ASN A 646 13.20 21.18 6.32
N PRO A 647 13.54 21.94 7.38
CA PRO A 647 14.35 23.17 7.25
C PRO A 647 15.81 23.00 6.78
N ASP A 648 16.27 21.77 6.54
CA ASP A 648 17.55 21.46 5.92
C ASP A 648 17.46 21.17 4.41
N GLN A 649 16.25 21.12 3.85
CA GLN A 649 15.92 21.00 2.42
C GLN A 649 16.68 19.86 1.75
N LYS A 650 16.70 18.71 2.44
CA LYS A 650 17.50 17.56 2.06
C LYS A 650 16.93 16.86 0.82
N ASP A 651 17.74 16.77 -0.23
CA ASP A 651 17.43 16.05 -1.46
C ASP A 651 18.70 15.29 -1.93
N GLU A 652 18.78 13.98 -1.65
CA GLU A 652 19.95 13.15 -2.00
C GLU A 652 20.03 12.79 -3.50
N ASN A 653 18.91 12.72 -4.23
CA ASN A 653 18.84 12.28 -5.63
C ASN A 653 18.75 13.43 -6.66
N ASN A 654 18.48 14.65 -6.20
CA ASN A 654 18.38 15.90 -6.96
C ASN A 654 17.28 15.85 -8.03
N ASP A 655 16.11 15.29 -7.69
CA ASP A 655 14.92 15.31 -8.56
C ASP A 655 14.01 16.51 -8.31
N GLY A 656 14.21 17.25 -7.21
CA GLY A 656 13.43 18.43 -6.85
C GLY A 656 12.33 18.17 -5.82
N VAL A 657 12.18 16.94 -5.33
CA VAL A 657 11.32 16.58 -4.19
C VAL A 657 12.22 16.23 -3.01
N GLY A 658 11.90 16.74 -1.81
CA GLY A 658 12.72 16.50 -0.63
C GLY A 658 12.62 15.06 -0.11
N ASP A 659 13.71 14.59 0.50
CA ASP A 659 13.84 13.23 1.03
C ASP A 659 12.75 12.88 2.07
N ASP A 660 12.13 13.88 2.69
CA ASP A 660 11.17 13.73 3.78
C ASP A 660 9.72 13.59 3.31
N CYS A 661 9.40 13.94 2.06
CA CYS A 661 8.05 13.86 1.45
C CYS A 661 8.03 12.98 0.17
N VAL A 662 9.09 12.20 -0.08
CA VAL A 662 9.19 11.33 -1.26
C VAL A 662 8.15 10.19 -1.21
N GLY A 663 7.20 10.25 -2.15
CA GLY A 663 6.20 9.21 -2.40
C GLY A 663 4.95 9.26 -1.50
N ASP A 664 4.87 10.28 -0.65
CA ASP A 664 3.79 10.61 0.29
C ASP A 664 3.97 12.11 0.61
N PHE A 665 3.46 12.96 -0.30
CA PHE A 665 3.84 14.39 -0.37
C PHE A 665 3.22 15.25 0.74
N ASP A 666 2.04 14.89 1.25
CA ASP A 666 1.33 15.60 2.33
C ASP A 666 1.34 14.85 3.68
N LYS A 667 1.98 13.67 3.74
CA LYS A 667 2.17 12.85 4.94
C LYS A 667 0.90 12.28 5.57
N ASP A 668 -0.20 12.14 4.81
CA ASP A 668 -1.41 11.44 5.27
C ASP A 668 -1.25 9.91 5.44
N HIS A 669 -0.07 9.39 5.08
CA HIS A 669 0.31 7.98 5.07
C HIS A 669 -0.29 7.16 3.92
N VAL A 670 -0.71 7.78 2.82
CA VAL A 670 -1.18 7.17 1.58
C VAL A 670 -0.27 7.64 0.45
N ILE A 671 0.24 6.70 -0.34
CA ILE A 671 1.24 7.05 -1.35
C ILE A 671 0.61 7.81 -2.53
N ASP A 672 1.30 8.83 -3.07
CA ASP A 672 0.81 9.76 -4.12
C ASP A 672 0.14 9.09 -5.34
N ARG A 673 0.51 7.83 -5.58
CA ARG A 673 0.06 7.01 -6.70
C ARG A 673 -1.34 6.42 -6.50
N ILE A 674 -1.74 6.14 -5.26
CA ILE A 674 -3.07 5.59 -4.94
C ILE A 674 -3.94 6.63 -4.24
N ASP A 675 -3.30 7.67 -3.70
CA ASP A 675 -3.98 8.81 -3.15
C ASP A 675 -4.71 9.63 -4.24
N THR A 676 -5.86 10.13 -3.83
CA THR A 676 -6.82 10.91 -4.60
C THR A 676 -6.44 12.39 -4.64
N CYS A 677 -5.75 12.91 -3.63
CA CYS A 677 -5.38 14.32 -3.54
C CYS A 677 -3.98 14.53 -2.94
N PRO A 678 -2.86 14.26 -3.68
CA PRO A 678 -1.49 14.22 -3.13
C PRO A 678 -0.87 15.56 -2.72
N GLU A 679 -1.70 16.53 -2.39
CA GLU A 679 -1.37 17.86 -1.88
C GLU A 679 -2.46 18.30 -0.87
N ASN A 680 -3.08 17.34 -0.17
CA ASN A 680 -4.20 17.55 0.75
C ASN A 680 -4.36 16.36 1.71
N ALA A 681 -3.73 16.46 2.88
CA ALA A 681 -3.68 15.37 3.85
C ALA A 681 -5.04 14.96 4.47
N GLU A 682 -6.11 15.71 4.20
CA GLU A 682 -7.45 15.41 4.68
C GLU A 682 -8.27 14.57 3.66
N ILE A 683 -7.77 14.34 2.42
CA ILE A 683 -8.51 13.64 1.32
C ILE A 683 -7.72 12.49 0.65
N THR A 684 -7.43 11.45 1.42
CA THR A 684 -6.77 10.19 0.96
C THR A 684 -7.44 9.45 -0.22
N LEU A 685 -8.78 9.38 -0.24
CA LEU A 685 -9.55 8.44 -1.08
C LEU A 685 -10.92 9.03 -1.46
N THR A 686 -11.57 8.43 -2.46
CA THR A 686 -12.99 8.71 -2.76
C THR A 686 -13.91 8.06 -1.73
N ASP A 687 -14.61 8.86 -0.94
CA ASP A 687 -15.51 8.39 0.12
C ASP A 687 -16.76 9.29 0.26
N PHE A 688 -17.93 8.74 -0.07
CA PHE A 688 -19.24 9.37 0.17
C PHE A 688 -20.03 8.73 1.32
N ARG A 689 -19.40 8.00 2.26
CA ARG A 689 -20.09 7.44 3.45
C ARG A 689 -20.62 8.53 4.39
N ALA A 690 -19.93 9.66 4.48
CA ALA A 690 -20.41 10.86 5.14
C ALA A 690 -20.92 11.85 4.09
N TYR A 691 -22.22 12.13 4.11
CA TYR A 691 -22.87 13.04 3.17
C TYR A 691 -24.01 13.83 3.83
N GLN A 692 -24.19 15.08 3.40
CA GLN A 692 -25.37 15.89 3.68
C GLN A 692 -26.49 15.48 2.72
N THR A 693 -27.69 15.25 3.23
CA THR A 693 -28.90 15.11 2.40
C THR A 693 -29.58 16.46 2.29
N VAL A 694 -29.72 16.98 1.07
CA VAL A 694 -30.34 18.29 0.80
C VAL A 694 -31.67 18.08 0.06
N VAL A 695 -32.76 18.65 0.57
CA VAL A 695 -34.11 18.52 0.02
C VAL A 695 -34.48 19.79 -0.75
N LEU A 696 -34.65 19.68 -2.07
CA LEU A 696 -34.83 20.85 -2.95
C LEU A 696 -36.29 21.28 -3.11
N ASP A 697 -37.25 20.54 -2.55
CA ASP A 697 -38.68 20.94 -2.45
C ASP A 697 -39.31 20.51 -1.10
N PRO A 698 -38.96 21.16 0.02
CA PRO A 698 -39.51 20.81 1.34
C PRO A 698 -41.02 21.09 1.50
N GLU A 699 -41.65 21.80 0.55
CA GLU A 699 -43.10 22.01 0.49
C GLU A 699 -43.83 21.03 -0.45
N GLY A 700 -43.14 20.00 -0.96
CA GLY A 700 -43.63 19.07 -1.98
C GLY A 700 -44.90 18.29 -1.62
N GLU A 701 -45.66 17.90 -2.64
CA GLU A 701 -46.89 17.10 -2.49
C GLU A 701 -46.63 15.59 -2.50
N ALA A 702 -45.43 15.11 -2.88
CA ALA A 702 -45.10 13.69 -2.80
C ALA A 702 -44.68 13.31 -1.36
N GLN A 703 -43.90 14.15 -0.68
CA GLN A 703 -43.44 13.98 0.70
C GLN A 703 -42.69 12.65 0.92
N ILE A 704 -41.93 12.24 -0.09
CA ILE A 704 -41.05 11.07 -0.05
C ILE A 704 -39.65 11.60 -0.31
N ASP A 705 -38.84 11.65 0.76
CA ASP A 705 -37.43 12.00 0.66
C ASP A 705 -36.64 10.90 -0.07
N PRO A 706 -35.51 11.21 -0.72
CA PRO A 706 -34.66 10.19 -1.31
C PRO A 706 -34.08 9.26 -0.23
N ASN A 707 -34.19 7.94 -0.45
CA ASN A 707 -33.48 6.96 0.37
C ASN A 707 -32.14 6.60 -0.30
N TRP A 708 -31.03 6.97 0.34
CA TRP A 708 -29.67 6.75 -0.14
C TRP A 708 -29.02 5.57 0.58
N VAL A 709 -28.46 4.63 -0.17
CA VAL A 709 -27.69 3.49 0.35
C VAL A 709 -26.27 3.61 -0.18
N VAL A 710 -25.28 3.60 0.71
CA VAL A 710 -23.85 3.73 0.35
C VAL A 710 -23.16 2.37 0.44
N LEU A 711 -22.59 1.94 -0.68
CA LEU A 711 -21.88 0.67 -0.86
C LEU A 711 -20.41 0.92 -1.23
N ASN A 712 -19.61 -0.14 -1.43
CA ASN A 712 -18.21 -0.04 -1.84
C ASN A 712 -17.39 0.97 -1.02
N GLN A 713 -17.60 1.00 0.30
CA GLN A 713 -16.91 1.90 1.24
C GLN A 713 -17.00 3.40 0.89
N GLY A 714 -18.07 3.85 0.20
CA GLY A 714 -18.24 5.24 -0.20
C GLY A 714 -18.02 5.50 -1.69
N MET A 715 -17.61 4.51 -2.47
CA MET A 715 -17.44 4.63 -3.93
C MET A 715 -18.68 4.22 -4.73
N GLU A 716 -19.79 3.87 -4.07
CA GLU A 716 -21.05 3.53 -4.74
C GLU A 716 -22.24 4.04 -3.93
N ILE A 717 -23.20 4.65 -4.62
CA ILE A 717 -24.45 5.14 -4.03
C ILE A 717 -25.61 4.56 -4.84
N VAL A 718 -26.64 4.07 -4.14
CA VAL A 718 -27.90 3.61 -4.72
C VAL A 718 -29.04 4.44 -4.13
N GLN A 719 -29.96 4.92 -4.98
CA GLN A 719 -31.19 5.56 -4.55
C GLN A 719 -32.38 4.67 -4.95
N THR A 720 -33.28 4.41 -4.01
CA THR A 720 -34.29 3.34 -4.13
C THR A 720 -35.73 3.81 -4.27
N MET A 721 -36.02 5.11 -4.13
CA MET A 721 -37.38 5.63 -4.01
C MET A 721 -37.75 6.58 -5.17
N ASN A 722 -38.98 6.55 -5.67
CA ASN A 722 -39.47 7.67 -6.46
C ASN A 722 -39.74 8.83 -5.47
N SER A 723 -38.82 9.80 -5.44
CA SER A 723 -38.72 10.85 -4.42
C SER A 723 -38.89 12.26 -4.99
N ASP A 724 -39.17 13.19 -4.09
CA ASP A 724 -38.96 14.63 -4.31
C ASP A 724 -37.49 14.92 -4.69
N PRO A 725 -37.19 16.07 -5.34
CA PRO A 725 -35.83 16.39 -5.76
C PRO A 725 -34.88 16.54 -4.57
N GLY A 726 -33.75 15.84 -4.62
CA GLY A 726 -32.77 15.89 -3.55
C GLY A 726 -31.36 15.53 -4.00
N LEU A 727 -30.43 15.83 -3.09
CA LEU A 727 -28.99 15.65 -3.26
C LEU A 727 -28.43 14.81 -2.11
N ALA A 728 -27.45 13.97 -2.41
CA ALA A 728 -26.49 13.49 -1.42
C ALA A 728 -25.14 14.14 -1.75
N VAL A 729 -24.66 15.01 -0.85
CA VAL A 729 -23.49 15.87 -1.04
C VAL A 729 -22.39 15.43 -0.08
N GLY A 730 -21.24 15.01 -0.59
CA GLY A 730 -20.08 14.70 0.26
C GLY A 730 -19.58 15.96 0.96
N TYR A 731 -18.99 15.83 2.16
CA TYR A 731 -18.52 16.97 2.93
C TYR A 731 -17.23 17.60 2.37
N THR A 732 -16.39 16.82 1.69
CA THR A 732 -15.14 17.29 1.06
C THR A 732 -15.40 18.32 -0.04
N ALA A 733 -14.76 19.48 0.08
CA ALA A 733 -14.80 20.56 -0.92
C ALA A 733 -13.52 20.60 -1.75
N PHE A 734 -13.61 21.12 -2.99
CA PHE A 734 -12.50 21.10 -3.94
C PHE A 734 -12.33 22.45 -4.66
N SER A 735 -11.08 22.93 -4.72
CA SER A 735 -10.68 24.10 -5.53
C SER A 735 -10.54 23.77 -7.03
N GLY A 736 -10.15 22.53 -7.38
CA GLY A 736 -10.12 22.03 -8.75
C GLY A 736 -10.17 20.50 -8.77
N VAL A 737 -11.02 19.93 -9.65
CA VAL A 737 -11.39 18.51 -9.54
C VAL A 737 -11.68 17.85 -10.88
N ASP A 738 -11.25 16.60 -11.00
CA ASP A 738 -11.76 15.65 -12.00
C ASP A 738 -12.68 14.67 -11.26
N PHE A 739 -13.92 14.48 -11.72
CA PHE A 739 -14.92 13.61 -11.07
C PHE A 739 -15.60 12.70 -12.08
N GLU A 740 -15.61 11.40 -11.81
CA GLU A 740 -16.19 10.40 -12.68
C GLU A 740 -16.93 9.31 -11.91
N GLY A 741 -17.83 8.63 -12.61
CA GLY A 741 -18.68 7.62 -12.04
C GLY A 741 -19.51 6.93 -13.10
N THR A 742 -20.15 5.83 -12.71
CA THR A 742 -20.96 4.99 -13.59
C THR A 742 -22.43 5.17 -13.22
N PHE A 743 -23.18 5.77 -14.13
CA PHE A 743 -24.62 5.99 -14.02
C PHE A 743 -25.38 4.80 -14.64
N HIS A 744 -26.29 4.21 -13.87
CA HIS A 744 -27.15 3.13 -14.31
C HIS A 744 -28.53 3.24 -13.63
N VAL A 745 -29.62 2.97 -14.36
CA VAL A 745 -30.97 2.87 -13.79
C VAL A 745 -31.40 1.41 -13.84
N ASN A 746 -31.48 0.75 -12.68
CA ASN A 746 -31.67 -0.70 -12.57
C ASN A 746 -33.16 -1.10 -12.66
N THR A 747 -33.99 -0.27 -13.28
CA THR A 747 -35.42 -0.54 -13.50
C THR A 747 -35.85 -0.24 -14.93
N VAL A 748 -37.08 -0.63 -15.25
CA VAL A 748 -37.86 -0.26 -16.46
C VAL A 748 -39.09 0.58 -16.08
N THR A 749 -39.13 1.06 -14.83
CA THR A 749 -40.16 1.94 -14.28
C THR A 749 -39.64 3.37 -14.21
N ASP A 750 -40.58 4.30 -14.39
CA ASP A 750 -40.33 5.72 -14.58
C ASP A 750 -39.44 6.09 -15.78
N ASP A 751 -39.34 7.39 -16.06
CA ASP A 751 -38.54 7.91 -17.17
C ASP A 751 -37.85 9.26 -16.84
N ASP A 752 -37.59 9.48 -15.56
CA ASP A 752 -37.37 10.77 -14.91
C ASP A 752 -35.88 11.17 -14.75
N TYR A 753 -35.59 12.13 -13.87
CA TYR A 753 -34.28 12.79 -13.80
C TYR A 753 -33.34 12.13 -12.79
N ALA A 754 -32.12 11.85 -13.27
CA ALA A 754 -30.97 11.47 -12.45
C ALA A 754 -29.72 12.21 -12.93
N GLY A 755 -28.71 12.31 -12.08
CA GLY A 755 -27.54 13.12 -12.37
C GLY A 755 -26.54 13.22 -11.23
N PHE A 756 -25.63 14.18 -11.34
CA PHE A 756 -24.65 14.52 -10.30
C PHE A 756 -24.45 16.03 -10.23
N ILE A 757 -23.91 16.49 -9.11
CA ILE A 757 -23.60 17.90 -8.85
C ILE A 757 -22.10 18.08 -8.61
N PHE A 758 -21.65 19.32 -8.80
CA PHE A 758 -20.30 19.74 -8.48
C PHE A 758 -20.25 21.24 -8.20
N GLY A 759 -19.25 21.67 -7.45
CA GLY A 759 -19.15 23.04 -6.98
C GLY A 759 -20.39 23.47 -6.20
N TYR A 760 -20.87 22.58 -5.33
CA TYR A 760 -21.93 22.89 -4.37
C TYR A 760 -21.35 23.73 -3.25
N GLN A 761 -21.94 24.90 -3.06
CA GLN A 761 -21.63 25.82 -1.96
C GLN A 761 -22.80 25.71 -0.97
N ASP A 762 -23.99 26.06 -1.48
CA ASP A 762 -25.27 26.07 -0.78
C ASP A 762 -26.38 25.50 -1.72
N SER A 763 -27.57 25.24 -1.19
CA SER A 763 -28.74 24.69 -1.91
C SER A 763 -29.35 25.64 -2.95
N SER A 764 -28.89 26.89 -2.99
CA SER A 764 -29.14 27.84 -4.06
C SER A 764 -28.00 27.90 -5.09
N SER A 765 -26.82 27.34 -4.81
CA SER A 765 -25.57 27.61 -5.55
C SER A 765 -24.78 26.34 -5.85
N PHE A 766 -25.07 25.71 -6.98
CA PHE A 766 -24.37 24.50 -7.42
C PHE A 766 -24.47 24.29 -8.94
N TYR A 767 -23.50 23.60 -9.52
CA TYR A 767 -23.64 23.08 -10.88
C TYR A 767 -24.27 21.69 -10.83
N VAL A 768 -25.15 21.40 -11.80
CA VAL A 768 -25.83 20.11 -11.91
C VAL A 768 -25.76 19.60 -13.35
N VAL A 769 -25.36 18.34 -13.49
CA VAL A 769 -25.49 17.56 -14.72
C VAL A 769 -26.64 16.58 -14.52
N MET A 770 -27.71 16.75 -15.29
CA MET A 770 -28.94 15.95 -15.16
C MET A 770 -29.35 15.36 -16.51
N TRP A 771 -29.97 14.18 -16.48
CA TRP A 771 -30.39 13.45 -17.67
C TRP A 771 -31.77 12.80 -17.45
N LYS A 772 -32.71 13.09 -18.35
CA LYS A 772 -34.05 12.46 -18.41
C LYS A 772 -34.18 11.53 -19.61
N GLN A 773 -34.98 10.46 -19.48
CA GLN A 773 -35.23 9.51 -20.57
C GLN A 773 -36.21 10.04 -21.63
N THR A 774 -37.36 10.60 -21.25
CA THR A 774 -38.38 11.11 -22.21
C THR A 774 -38.68 12.61 -22.08
N GLU A 775 -39.62 13.13 -22.88
CA GLU A 775 -40.11 14.51 -22.81
C GLU A 775 -41.39 14.58 -21.95
N GLN A 776 -41.39 15.43 -20.91
CA GLN A 776 -42.52 15.54 -19.97
C GLN A 776 -42.71 16.97 -19.47
N THR A 777 -43.97 17.44 -19.45
CA THR A 777 -44.36 18.63 -18.69
C THR A 777 -44.52 18.22 -17.22
N TYR A 778 -43.89 18.95 -16.29
CA TYR A 778 -44.07 18.72 -14.86
C TYR A 778 -45.55 18.83 -14.47
N TRP A 779 -46.04 17.96 -13.59
CA TRP A 779 -47.47 17.87 -13.29
C TRP A 779 -48.00 19.11 -12.56
N GLN A 780 -47.19 19.77 -11.75
CA GLN A 780 -47.54 21.06 -11.14
C GLN A 780 -47.18 22.23 -12.05
N SER A 781 -48.19 22.94 -12.54
CA SER A 781 -48.02 24.11 -13.42
C SER A 781 -47.73 25.43 -12.68
N VAL A 782 -47.53 25.36 -11.35
CA VAL A 782 -47.24 26.47 -10.43
C VAL A 782 -45.82 26.23 -9.90
N PRO A 783 -44.98 27.28 -9.76
CA PRO A 783 -45.22 28.69 -10.07
C PRO A 783 -45.25 29.01 -11.57
N PHE A 784 -44.66 28.16 -12.40
CA PHE A 784 -44.75 28.24 -13.86
C PHE A 784 -44.76 26.84 -14.48
N ARG A 785 -45.17 26.73 -15.75
CA ARG A 785 -45.20 25.45 -16.46
C ARG A 785 -43.80 25.03 -16.91
N ALA A 786 -43.18 24.14 -16.14
CA ALA A 786 -41.92 23.50 -16.51
C ALA A 786 -42.14 22.39 -17.56
N VAL A 787 -41.23 22.32 -18.53
CA VAL A 787 -41.17 21.25 -19.55
C VAL A 787 -39.75 20.72 -19.61
N ALA A 788 -39.59 19.42 -19.46
CA ALA A 788 -38.33 18.69 -19.61
C ALA A 788 -38.26 18.03 -20.99
N GLU A 789 -37.14 18.21 -21.67
CA GLU A 789 -36.74 17.45 -22.85
C GLU A 789 -35.68 16.40 -22.45
N PRO A 790 -35.62 15.25 -23.14
CA PRO A 790 -34.60 14.25 -22.87
C PRO A 790 -33.20 14.71 -23.32
N GLY A 791 -32.20 13.94 -22.91
CA GLY A 791 -30.79 14.29 -23.14
C GLY A 791 -30.14 14.98 -21.94
N ILE A 792 -28.81 14.95 -21.95
CA ILE A 792 -27.98 15.44 -20.85
C ILE A 792 -28.01 16.97 -20.86
N GLN A 793 -28.17 17.58 -19.68
CA GLN A 793 -28.24 19.02 -19.46
C GLN A 793 -27.24 19.40 -18.37
N LEU A 794 -26.37 20.36 -18.65
CA LEU A 794 -25.51 21.01 -17.66
C LEU A 794 -26.13 22.37 -17.32
N LYS A 795 -26.42 22.60 -16.05
CA LYS A 795 -27.02 23.84 -15.55
C LYS A 795 -26.19 24.42 -14.40
N ALA A 796 -26.18 25.75 -14.31
CA ALA A 796 -25.76 26.47 -13.11
C ALA A 796 -27.02 26.89 -12.34
N VAL A 797 -27.11 26.50 -11.08
CA VAL A 797 -28.12 26.98 -10.13
C VAL A 797 -27.51 28.16 -9.38
N LYS A 798 -28.20 29.31 -9.42
CA LYS A 798 -27.93 30.45 -8.52
C LYS A 798 -29.29 31.05 -8.15
N SER A 799 -29.98 30.33 -7.27
CA SER A 799 -31.36 30.59 -6.88
C SER A 799 -31.46 31.82 -5.98
N LYS A 800 -32.45 32.65 -6.25
CA LYS A 800 -32.82 33.78 -5.41
C LYS A 800 -33.85 33.44 -4.32
N THR A 801 -34.43 32.25 -4.40
CA THR A 801 -35.53 31.82 -3.51
C THR A 801 -35.14 30.70 -2.56
N GLY A 802 -33.99 30.05 -2.76
CA GLY A 802 -33.70 28.77 -2.13
C GLY A 802 -34.55 27.61 -2.67
N PRO A 803 -34.51 26.47 -1.97
CA PRO A 803 -35.39 25.31 -2.15
C PRO A 803 -36.89 25.66 -2.18
N GLY A 804 -37.68 24.80 -2.80
CA GLY A 804 -39.13 24.94 -2.94
C GLY A 804 -39.62 25.10 -4.38
N GLU A 805 -40.88 25.48 -4.54
CA GLU A 805 -41.61 25.34 -5.81
C GLU A 805 -40.94 26.00 -7.04
N PHE A 806 -40.28 27.15 -6.85
CA PHE A 806 -39.59 27.87 -7.93
C PHE A 806 -38.36 27.11 -8.42
N LEU A 807 -37.47 26.74 -7.50
CA LEU A 807 -36.23 26.04 -7.83
C LEU A 807 -36.53 24.67 -8.42
N ARG A 808 -37.46 23.92 -7.82
CA ARG A 808 -37.98 22.64 -8.36
C ARG A 808 -38.42 22.74 -9.81
N ASN A 809 -39.34 23.66 -10.13
CA ASN A 809 -39.84 23.80 -11.49
C ASN A 809 -38.73 24.28 -12.45
N SER A 810 -37.76 25.05 -11.97
CA SER A 810 -36.58 25.47 -12.73
C SER A 810 -35.59 24.34 -13.00
N LEU A 811 -35.36 23.45 -12.04
CA LEU A 811 -34.54 22.25 -12.21
C LEU A 811 -35.18 21.31 -13.25
N TRP A 812 -36.50 21.09 -13.17
CA TRP A 812 -37.21 20.28 -14.17
C TRP A 812 -37.15 20.90 -15.58
N HIS A 813 -37.26 22.23 -15.69
CA HIS A 813 -37.38 22.89 -16.97
C HIS A 813 -36.10 22.83 -17.80
N THR A 814 -36.20 22.35 -19.03
CA THR A 814 -35.17 22.49 -20.06
C THR A 814 -35.17 23.91 -20.61
N GLY A 815 -34.41 24.79 -19.97
CA GLY A 815 -34.12 26.14 -20.44
C GLY A 815 -33.59 27.03 -19.32
N ASP A 816 -33.40 28.32 -19.63
CA ASP A 816 -33.10 29.34 -18.64
C ASP A 816 -34.35 29.75 -17.87
N THR A 817 -34.18 30.00 -16.57
CA THR A 817 -35.20 30.54 -15.69
C THR A 817 -34.61 31.69 -14.88
N ASN A 818 -35.19 32.89 -15.03
CA ASN A 818 -34.65 34.11 -14.45
C ASN A 818 -34.55 34.01 -12.93
N ASP A 819 -33.43 34.51 -12.37
CA ASP A 819 -33.15 34.52 -10.94
C ASP A 819 -33.19 33.12 -10.27
N GLN A 820 -32.98 32.04 -11.03
CA GLN A 820 -33.11 30.63 -10.58
C GLN A 820 -32.01 29.72 -11.15
N VAL A 821 -32.15 29.30 -12.42
CA VAL A 821 -31.30 28.28 -13.06
C VAL A 821 -30.99 28.68 -14.50
N ARG A 822 -29.71 28.60 -14.89
CA ARG A 822 -29.23 28.86 -16.25
C ARG A 822 -28.70 27.58 -16.90
N MET A 823 -29.09 27.33 -18.14
CA MET A 823 -28.59 26.22 -18.93
C MET A 823 -27.26 26.59 -19.58
N LEU A 824 -26.17 25.92 -19.19
CA LEU A 824 -24.85 26.15 -19.77
C LEU A 824 -24.68 25.35 -21.07
N TRP A 825 -25.16 24.10 -21.07
CA TRP A 825 -25.06 23.20 -22.21
C TRP A 825 -26.19 22.15 -22.20
N LYS A 826 -26.55 21.66 -23.38
CA LYS A 826 -27.47 20.53 -23.57
C LYS A 826 -27.01 19.68 -24.75
N ASP A 827 -27.13 18.36 -24.61
CA ASP A 827 -26.86 17.42 -25.69
C ASP A 827 -27.77 17.67 -26.90
N ALA A 828 -27.16 18.14 -28.00
CA ALA A 828 -27.83 18.44 -29.26
C ALA A 828 -28.48 17.20 -29.92
N ARG A 829 -28.12 15.98 -29.51
CA ARG A 829 -28.75 14.74 -29.98
C ARG A 829 -30.14 14.51 -29.37
N ASN A 830 -30.42 15.10 -28.20
CA ASN A 830 -31.69 14.98 -27.49
C ASN A 830 -32.09 13.51 -27.21
N VAL A 831 -31.12 12.68 -26.78
CA VAL A 831 -31.29 11.25 -26.53
C VAL A 831 -31.29 10.99 -25.03
N GLY A 832 -32.36 10.41 -24.51
CA GLY A 832 -32.47 9.96 -23.12
C GLY A 832 -31.59 8.75 -22.80
N TRP A 833 -31.40 8.49 -21.51
CA TRP A 833 -30.79 7.25 -21.03
C TRP A 833 -31.70 6.04 -21.33
N LYS A 834 -31.14 4.83 -21.29
CA LYS A 834 -31.86 3.57 -21.56
C LYS A 834 -31.93 2.72 -20.30
N ASP A 835 -33.06 2.05 -20.09
CA ASP A 835 -33.28 1.10 -18.99
C ASP A 835 -32.15 0.07 -18.91
N LYS A 836 -31.60 -0.14 -17.71
CA LYS A 836 -30.56 -1.15 -17.43
C LYS A 836 -29.35 -1.08 -18.39
N VAL A 837 -28.94 0.14 -18.77
CA VAL A 837 -27.71 0.42 -19.50
C VAL A 837 -26.82 1.32 -18.66
N SER A 838 -25.55 0.92 -18.51
CA SER A 838 -24.55 1.71 -17.81
C SER A 838 -23.88 2.74 -18.70
N TYR A 839 -23.62 3.91 -18.12
CA TYR A 839 -22.92 5.02 -18.75
C TYR A 839 -21.83 5.56 -17.83
N ARG A 840 -20.60 5.73 -18.31
CA ARG A 840 -19.55 6.44 -17.54
C ARG A 840 -19.64 7.93 -17.82
N TRP A 841 -19.68 8.77 -16.79
CA TRP A 841 -19.41 10.20 -16.94
C TRP A 841 -17.97 10.52 -16.54
N ASN A 842 -17.43 11.61 -17.10
CA ASN A 842 -16.16 12.21 -16.69
C ASN A 842 -16.31 13.73 -16.74
N LEU A 843 -16.28 14.37 -15.57
CA LEU A 843 -16.25 15.81 -15.36
C LEU A 843 -14.80 16.25 -15.15
N LYS A 844 -14.46 17.41 -15.72
CA LYS A 844 -13.29 18.22 -15.33
C LYS A 844 -13.78 19.62 -15.00
N HIS A 845 -13.41 20.14 -13.82
CA HIS A 845 -13.74 21.47 -13.35
C HIS A 845 -12.47 22.21 -12.90
N ARG A 846 -12.26 23.42 -13.41
CA ARG A 846 -11.17 24.34 -13.00
C ARG A 846 -11.75 25.74 -12.70
N PRO A 847 -12.32 25.95 -11.50
CA PRO A 847 -12.80 27.22 -10.97
C PRO A 847 -11.95 28.46 -11.26
N GLN A 848 -10.63 28.36 -11.13
CA GLN A 848 -9.66 29.44 -11.34
C GLN A 848 -9.77 30.12 -12.72
N VAL A 849 -10.25 29.39 -13.73
CA VAL A 849 -10.57 29.91 -15.08
C VAL A 849 -12.01 29.63 -15.53
N GLY A 850 -12.84 29.07 -14.64
CA GLY A 850 -14.20 28.63 -14.94
C GLY A 850 -14.32 27.50 -15.95
N TYR A 851 -13.28 26.71 -16.19
CA TYR A 851 -13.34 25.61 -17.16
C TYR A 851 -14.25 24.50 -16.64
N ILE A 852 -15.24 24.11 -17.44
CA ILE A 852 -16.09 22.94 -17.22
C ILE A 852 -16.06 22.10 -18.50
N ARG A 853 -15.81 20.80 -18.38
CA ARG A 853 -16.02 19.84 -19.46
C ARG A 853 -16.60 18.54 -18.93
N VAL A 854 -17.65 18.05 -19.58
CA VAL A 854 -18.32 16.79 -19.22
C VAL A 854 -18.39 15.88 -20.44
N LYS A 855 -17.97 14.62 -20.26
CA LYS A 855 -18.05 13.55 -21.26
C LYS A 855 -18.89 12.40 -20.75
N PHE A 856 -19.60 11.73 -21.64
CA PHE A 856 -20.40 10.54 -21.36
C PHE A 856 -20.09 9.43 -22.35
N TYR A 857 -19.99 8.20 -21.86
CA TYR A 857 -19.67 7.01 -22.62
C TYR A 857 -20.77 5.95 -22.43
N GLU A 858 -21.19 5.29 -23.51
CA GLU A 858 -22.05 4.10 -23.47
C GLU A 858 -21.18 2.88 -23.79
N GLY A 859 -20.91 2.04 -22.78
CA GLY A 859 -19.80 1.07 -22.88
C GLY A 859 -18.47 1.79 -23.11
N SER A 860 -17.80 1.50 -24.24
CA SER A 860 -16.55 2.18 -24.64
C SER A 860 -16.74 3.39 -25.56
N ASP A 861 -17.96 3.62 -26.06
CA ASP A 861 -18.21 4.62 -27.10
C ASP A 861 -18.54 5.98 -26.47
N LEU A 862 -17.75 7.02 -26.78
CA LEU A 862 -18.06 8.40 -26.39
C LEU A 862 -19.38 8.82 -27.05
N VAL A 863 -20.44 8.98 -26.26
CA VAL A 863 -21.78 9.34 -26.72
C VAL A 863 -22.00 10.86 -26.69
N ALA A 864 -21.55 11.55 -25.65
CA ALA A 864 -21.66 13.01 -25.54
C ALA A 864 -20.39 13.65 -24.98
N ASP A 865 -20.13 14.88 -25.41
CA ASP A 865 -19.03 15.74 -24.95
C ASP A 865 -19.59 17.16 -24.96
N SER A 866 -19.47 17.90 -23.84
CA SER A 866 -19.90 19.29 -23.78
C SER A 866 -19.04 20.22 -24.63
N GLY A 867 -17.80 19.79 -24.96
CA GLY A 867 -16.71 20.71 -25.26
C GLY A 867 -16.33 21.51 -24.02
N VAL A 868 -15.46 22.51 -24.21
CA VAL A 868 -15.15 23.48 -23.15
C VAL A 868 -16.35 24.39 -22.95
N VAL A 869 -16.88 24.40 -21.72
CA VAL A 869 -17.84 25.37 -21.20
C VAL A 869 -17.06 26.28 -20.25
N ILE A 870 -17.30 27.58 -20.29
CA ILE A 870 -16.66 28.55 -19.40
C ILE A 870 -17.74 29.19 -18.52
N ASP A 871 -17.64 28.98 -17.21
CA ASP A 871 -18.56 29.54 -16.23
C ASP A 871 -17.89 29.76 -14.87
N THR A 872 -18.20 30.87 -14.19
CA THR A 872 -17.61 31.24 -12.90
C THR A 872 -18.67 31.63 -11.86
N SER A 873 -19.84 30.98 -11.90
CA SER A 873 -20.97 31.28 -10.99
C SER A 873 -20.73 30.75 -9.58
N MET A 874 -20.05 29.61 -9.48
CA MET A 874 -19.54 29.00 -8.25
C MET A 874 -18.07 28.64 -8.52
N ARG A 875 -17.15 28.94 -7.60
CA ARG A 875 -15.71 28.79 -7.83
C ARG A 875 -15.07 27.68 -7.00
N GLY A 876 -15.65 26.49 -7.12
CA GLY A 876 -15.26 25.33 -6.34
C GLY A 876 -16.40 24.91 -5.43
N GLY A 877 -16.09 24.08 -4.43
CA GLY A 877 -17.05 23.54 -3.49
C GLY A 877 -17.20 22.03 -3.60
N ARG A 878 -18.31 21.51 -3.08
CA ARG A 878 -18.54 20.08 -2.81
C ARG A 878 -19.06 19.30 -4.02
N LEU A 879 -18.97 17.98 -3.94
CA LEU A 879 -19.46 17.01 -4.95
C LEU A 879 -20.65 16.22 -4.43
N GLY A 880 -21.45 15.65 -5.32
CA GLY A 880 -22.59 14.82 -4.92
C GLY A 880 -23.39 14.22 -6.07
N VAL A 881 -24.43 13.46 -5.72
CA VAL A 881 -25.39 12.85 -6.65
C VAL A 881 -26.76 13.53 -6.57
N PHE A 882 -27.54 13.46 -7.65
CA PHE A 882 -28.83 14.14 -7.78
C PHE A 882 -29.92 13.22 -8.36
N CYS A 883 -31.07 13.18 -7.71
CA CYS A 883 -32.29 12.52 -8.22
C CYS A 883 -33.49 13.48 -8.18
N PHE A 884 -34.43 13.27 -9.10
CA PHE A 884 -35.73 13.92 -9.08
C PHE A 884 -36.75 12.99 -9.76
N SER A 885 -37.65 12.39 -8.96
CA SER A 885 -38.77 11.55 -9.40
C SER A 885 -38.38 10.24 -10.11
N GLN A 886 -37.15 9.76 -9.91
CA GLN A 886 -36.65 8.49 -10.49
C GLN A 886 -36.12 7.57 -9.39
N GLU A 887 -36.60 6.32 -9.39
CA GLU A 887 -36.21 5.26 -8.47
C GLU A 887 -35.13 4.33 -9.04
N ASN A 888 -34.46 3.56 -8.18
CA ASN A 888 -33.50 2.50 -8.51
C ASN A 888 -32.32 2.99 -9.38
N ILE A 889 -31.77 4.14 -9.01
CA ILE A 889 -30.58 4.73 -9.63
C ILE A 889 -29.34 4.21 -8.91
N ILE A 890 -28.32 3.83 -9.67
CA ILE A 890 -27.01 3.42 -9.18
C ILE A 890 -25.96 4.40 -9.73
N TRP A 891 -25.18 4.99 -8.84
CA TRP A 891 -23.95 5.73 -9.12
C TRP A 891 -22.77 4.91 -8.61
N SER A 892 -22.20 4.09 -9.48
CA SER A 892 -21.20 3.07 -9.16
C SER A 892 -19.77 3.50 -9.50
N ASN A 893 -18.78 2.94 -8.81
CA ASN A 893 -17.35 3.18 -9.06
C ASN A 893 -17.03 4.68 -9.16
N LEU A 894 -17.59 5.47 -8.24
CA LEU A 894 -17.35 6.90 -8.06
C LEU A 894 -15.86 7.13 -7.78
N ARG A 895 -15.29 8.13 -8.46
CA ARG A 895 -13.91 8.59 -8.23
C ARG A 895 -13.84 10.09 -8.46
N TYR A 896 -13.41 10.85 -7.46
CA TYR A 896 -12.86 12.19 -7.68
C TYR A 896 -11.33 12.14 -7.71
N ARG A 897 -10.69 13.25 -8.06
CA ARG A 897 -9.25 13.50 -7.90
C ARG A 897 -9.01 15.01 -7.85
N CYS A 898 -8.24 15.50 -6.88
CA CYS A 898 -7.79 16.89 -6.88
C CYS A 898 -6.90 17.13 -8.11
N ASN A 899 -7.19 18.18 -8.88
CA ASN A 899 -6.48 18.48 -10.10
C ASN A 899 -6.69 19.92 -10.54
N ASP A 900 -5.69 20.77 -10.27
CA ASP A 900 -5.70 22.20 -10.62
C ASP A 900 -4.97 22.51 -11.94
N THR A 901 -4.37 21.49 -12.56
CA THR A 901 -3.73 21.64 -13.87
C THR A 901 -4.80 21.96 -14.92
N ILE A 902 -4.75 23.17 -15.48
CA ILE A 902 -5.68 23.63 -16.52
C ILE A 902 -5.46 22.80 -17.81
N PRO A 903 -6.50 22.15 -18.37
CA PRO A 903 -6.39 21.38 -19.60
C PRO A 903 -5.91 22.19 -20.81
N GLU A 904 -5.05 21.58 -21.65
CA GLU A 904 -4.44 22.24 -22.82
C GLU A 904 -5.47 22.84 -23.80
N ASP A 905 -6.64 22.20 -23.94
CA ASP A 905 -7.72 22.61 -24.85
C ASP A 905 -8.43 23.90 -24.44
N TYR A 906 -8.21 24.40 -23.21
CA TYR A 906 -8.56 25.77 -22.83
C TYR A 906 -7.76 26.79 -23.66
N THR A 907 -6.44 26.60 -23.77
CA THR A 907 -5.54 27.56 -24.43
C THR A 907 -5.73 27.61 -25.95
N GLU A 908 -6.25 26.55 -26.56
CA GLU A 908 -6.61 26.52 -27.98
C GLU A 908 -7.85 27.38 -28.30
N GLN A 909 -8.74 27.61 -27.33
CA GLN A 909 -9.92 28.48 -27.51
C GLN A 909 -9.64 29.96 -27.26
N GLU A 910 -8.63 30.30 -26.45
CA GLU A 910 -8.25 31.70 -26.20
C GLU A 910 -7.42 32.34 -27.34
N GLN A 911 -6.98 31.56 -28.35
CA GLN A 911 -6.29 32.11 -29.53
C GLN A 911 -7.31 32.56 -30.61
N PRO A 912 -7.36 33.86 -30.98
CA PRO A 912 -8.36 34.42 -31.90
C PRO A 912 -8.06 34.25 -33.41
#